data_AF-V4JKA8-F1
#
_entry.id   AF-V4JKA8-F1
#
_cell.length_a   1.000
_cell.length_b   1.000
_cell.length_c   1.000
_cell.angle_alpha   90.00
_cell.angle_beta   90.00
_cell.angle_gamma   90.00
#
_symmetry.space_group_name_H-M   'P 1'
#
loop_
_entity.id
_entity.type
_entity.pdbx_description
1 polymer ?
#
loop_
_entity_poly.entity_id
_entity_poly.type
_entity_poly.pdbx_seq_one_letter_code
_entity_poly.pdbx_strand_id
1 'polypeptide(L)'
;MAGRRSSLSRAALAAIVIVIVVVAIAGGVGYYYVSRQHVTTTTPTTTTTTPPITTTTTVSPSYSLSPPAVSSYTTTAGTPISITLTTFTPSPGSYVLIYAGNGSIINTTQNFAALVYRYPGRYLVYYQVFRSGQLVGSSQGNLIEVLVAPPAFNSSFAQLITVPVITLVNLTEPIVSVGQAVHLMAGFLQPPTGTNMTIKEYVWDLGNGTTLTIPSRNGTGYAVEVWLTGSGNVTYLEPAKNPISVTYSSPGLYAVSLTIVTENITTKATYSYTTYYTIAVSSPTMPFSLFRPLVSVPNPGTIVVAENVPGGPFSFDPDIDYESVGFEVISNVYGTLIQYFGANTTKFIPVLAEYVPTVGNGINSNYTEYTFKLRPGLRASNGDPITAYDVWYSVIRDLLCAGGTPGTPGWILTQYLIPNYTPFTFVVTAPNDTQGAEKIINAVTYDNVTNTVTFHLPKPTSPEAFFTAIADPLGAGVLDAKWLEQVGAGINFTGLYNHNMTQLAEAFYQYEQTCNEGNYNTEVQWPPPTAGFTGPYYVAAYTPGQSVVLKPNPYWPNDIPYIPRPNTTVIIYWVKDPQTAYEMFASGQADIVTGLPSSYVPLLQQLEAKGQAKLYSFPTLSEFFFIFVINVSQSALHSINPSYSIPSWYFANPLVRKAFAYAFNYTQYINDIVGNVKYHFNFGSPYCGVLISGLDYYIPPSELTGCPTFNLTYARQLMEESGFYNISVYFPIVIASGDVTDFTAAQMWAEALQAIDPNIHAQPIYMPFSTQISYMVPGQNPMAIYYMGWIADYPLASNLVNAMYLQGGTFPAPNGWDVDYLINLSAYFNASKISWPGLDKSVEPYIGKMLWQEAMQYQRLNELILKADEAELANNVTAAYQLFREAENIAIQLYMYVYTIQPNFYWVVKPYMHGYMGMISWEENPMVGGAG
;
A
#
# COMPACT_ATOMS: atom_id res chain seq x y z
N MET A 1 -53.75 -7.77 35.63
CA MET A 1 -53.83 -9.23 35.93
C MET A 1 -52.50 -9.65 36.50
N ALA A 2 -52.51 -10.25 37.69
CA ALA A 2 -51.33 -10.85 38.31
C ALA A 2 -50.92 -12.13 37.54
N GLY A 3 -49.61 -12.40 37.44
CA GLY A 3 -49.08 -13.62 36.81
C GLY A 3 -47.60 -13.83 37.12
N ARG A 4 -47.30 -14.82 37.95
CA ARG A 4 -46.01 -15.23 38.55
C ARG A 4 -44.87 -15.53 37.55
N ARG A 5 -43.64 -15.25 38.01
CA ARG A 5 -42.35 -15.81 37.52
C ARG A 5 -42.26 -17.33 37.76
N SER A 6 -41.52 -18.05 36.90
CA SER A 6 -40.87 -19.32 37.28
C SER A 6 -39.37 -19.24 37.01
N SER A 7 -38.57 -19.13 38.07
CA SER A 7 -37.11 -19.31 38.04
C SER A 7 -36.77 -20.79 37.89
N LEU A 8 -35.88 -21.12 36.95
CA LEU A 8 -35.31 -22.45 36.77
C LEU A 8 -34.65 -22.94 38.07
N SER A 9 -34.94 -24.18 38.47
CA SER A 9 -34.38 -24.76 39.69
C SER A 9 -32.89 -25.09 39.51
N ARG A 10 -32.12 -25.02 40.60
CA ARG A 10 -30.69 -25.38 40.61
C ARG A 10 -30.41 -26.81 40.10
N ALA A 11 -31.40 -27.71 40.19
CA ALA A 11 -31.30 -29.07 39.65
C ALA A 11 -31.35 -29.09 38.11
N ALA A 12 -32.13 -28.20 37.48
CA ALA A 12 -32.17 -28.07 36.03
C ALA A 12 -30.87 -27.48 35.47
N LEU A 13 -30.27 -26.53 36.19
CA LEU A 13 -28.97 -25.96 35.83
C LEU A 13 -27.83 -26.98 35.96
N ALA A 14 -27.85 -27.81 37.01
CA ALA A 14 -26.87 -28.89 37.17
C ALA A 14 -26.99 -29.96 36.08
N ALA A 15 -28.22 -30.31 35.65
CA ALA A 15 -28.43 -31.25 34.55
C ALA A 15 -27.90 -30.71 33.20
N ILE A 16 -28.09 -29.41 32.92
CA ILE A 16 -27.59 -28.77 31.69
C ILE A 16 -26.05 -28.74 31.68
N VAL A 17 -25.42 -28.43 32.82
CA VAL A 17 -23.95 -28.44 32.93
C VAL A 17 -23.39 -29.86 32.77
N ILE A 18 -24.04 -30.88 33.33
CA ILE A 18 -23.63 -32.28 33.16
C ILE A 18 -23.76 -32.72 31.69
N VAL A 19 -24.82 -32.32 30.99
CA VAL A 19 -24.99 -32.64 29.56
C VAL A 19 -23.91 -31.94 28.72
N ILE A 20 -23.58 -30.68 29.00
CA ILE A 20 -22.52 -29.95 28.29
C ILE A 20 -21.15 -30.60 28.54
N VAL A 21 -20.85 -31.02 29.78
CA VAL A 21 -19.59 -31.70 30.12
C VAL A 21 -19.51 -33.08 29.46
N VAL A 22 -20.62 -33.83 29.42
CA VAL A 22 -20.66 -35.15 28.74
C VAL A 22 -20.52 -35.00 27.23
N VAL A 23 -21.11 -33.96 26.61
CA VAL A 23 -20.95 -33.67 25.18
C VAL A 23 -19.51 -33.20 24.86
N ALA A 24 -18.89 -32.40 25.74
CA ALA A 24 -17.51 -31.98 25.60
C ALA A 24 -16.51 -33.14 25.76
N ILE A 25 -16.77 -34.08 26.68
CA ILE A 25 -15.94 -35.28 26.86
C ILE A 25 -16.16 -36.27 25.70
N ALA A 26 -17.40 -36.46 25.23
CA ALA A 26 -17.68 -37.30 24.06
C ALA A 26 -17.08 -36.73 22.77
N GLY A 27 -17.11 -35.40 22.59
CA GLY A 27 -16.44 -34.70 21.49
C GLY A 27 -14.91 -34.79 21.57
N GLY A 28 -14.34 -34.67 22.78
CA GLY A 28 -12.90 -34.81 23.02
C GLY A 28 -12.38 -36.24 22.82
N VAL A 29 -13.16 -37.26 23.21
CA VAL A 29 -12.80 -38.68 23.01
C VAL A 29 -13.01 -39.10 21.54
N GLY A 30 -14.02 -38.55 20.86
CA GLY A 30 -14.23 -38.74 19.42
C GLY A 30 -13.09 -38.17 18.57
N TYR A 31 -12.60 -36.97 18.92
CA TYR A 31 -11.44 -36.36 18.25
C TYR A 31 -10.13 -37.10 18.55
N TYR A 32 -9.96 -37.62 19.77
CA TYR A 32 -8.78 -38.41 20.16
C TYR A 32 -8.69 -39.75 19.39
N TYR A 33 -9.81 -40.43 19.14
CA TYR A 33 -9.82 -41.71 18.42
C TYR A 33 -9.74 -41.60 16.88
N VAL A 34 -10.09 -40.45 16.30
CA VAL A 34 -10.02 -40.23 14.85
C VAL A 34 -8.61 -39.79 14.38
N SER A 35 -7.75 -39.36 15.30
CA SER A 35 -6.37 -38.90 14.99
C SER A 35 -5.29 -39.99 14.87
N ARG A 36 -5.65 -41.28 14.87
CA ARG A 36 -4.68 -42.37 14.65
C ARG A 36 -5.12 -43.34 13.56
N GLN A 37 -4.58 -43.17 12.35
CA GLN A 37 -4.45 -44.28 11.42
C GLN A 37 -3.05 -44.90 11.50
N HIS A 38 -3.05 -46.11 12.07
CA HIS A 38 -2.34 -47.32 11.68
C HIS A 38 -0.89 -47.24 11.19
N VAL A 39 0.03 -47.44 12.13
CA VAL A 39 1.30 -48.13 11.88
C VAL A 39 1.02 -49.64 11.91
N THR A 40 1.01 -50.29 10.75
CA THR A 40 0.92 -51.74 10.64
C THR A 40 2.31 -52.34 10.86
N THR A 41 2.43 -53.14 11.91
CA THR A 41 3.61 -53.94 12.24
C THR A 41 3.61 -55.20 11.36
N THR A 42 4.66 -55.41 10.58
CA THR A 42 4.90 -56.67 9.85
C THR A 42 5.92 -57.54 10.58
N THR A 43 5.50 -58.75 10.93
CA THR A 43 6.30 -59.85 11.49
C THR A 43 7.20 -60.49 10.42
N PRO A 44 8.38 -61.07 10.76
CA PRO A 44 9.34 -61.57 9.77
C PRO A 44 8.84 -62.89 9.18
N THR A 45 8.72 -62.95 7.85
CA THR A 45 8.50 -64.20 7.12
C THR A 45 9.79 -64.60 6.42
N THR A 46 10.36 -65.70 6.87
CA THR A 46 11.49 -66.39 6.26
C THR A 46 11.09 -66.85 4.86
N THR A 47 11.82 -66.42 3.82
CA THR A 47 11.62 -66.94 2.46
C THR A 47 12.96 -67.39 1.89
N THR A 48 12.98 -68.66 1.52
CA THR A 48 14.03 -69.42 0.84
C THR A 48 14.45 -68.79 -0.48
N THR A 49 15.75 -68.79 -0.72
CA THR A 49 16.43 -68.34 -1.94
C THR A 49 16.16 -69.28 -3.13
N THR A 50 15.78 -68.71 -4.27
CA THR A 50 15.94 -69.32 -5.60
C THR A 50 16.45 -68.23 -6.56
N PRO A 51 17.42 -68.52 -7.45
CA PRO A 51 18.12 -67.48 -8.21
C PRO A 51 17.28 -66.97 -9.40
N PRO A 52 17.24 -65.65 -9.67
CA PRO A 52 16.60 -65.13 -10.87
C PRO A 52 17.51 -65.28 -12.09
N ILE A 53 16.91 -65.72 -13.19
CA ILE A 53 17.49 -65.78 -14.53
C ILE A 53 17.66 -64.34 -15.05
N THR A 54 18.90 -64.00 -15.41
CA THR A 54 19.27 -62.73 -16.04
C THR A 54 18.69 -62.65 -17.44
N THR A 55 17.80 -61.69 -17.70
CA THR A 55 17.47 -61.25 -19.06
C THR A 55 17.95 -59.81 -19.21
N THR A 56 19.00 -59.62 -19.99
CA THR A 56 19.67 -58.34 -20.23
C THR A 56 18.84 -57.49 -21.20
N THR A 57 18.11 -56.52 -20.68
CA THR A 57 17.72 -55.32 -21.45
C THR A 57 18.72 -54.22 -21.14
N THR A 58 19.54 -53.87 -22.12
CA THR A 58 20.45 -52.72 -22.09
C THR A 58 19.64 -51.42 -22.07
N VAL A 59 19.44 -50.87 -20.86
CA VAL A 59 19.03 -49.49 -20.66
C VAL A 59 20.30 -48.67 -20.43
N SER A 60 20.59 -47.73 -21.34
CA SER A 60 21.66 -46.75 -21.14
C SER A 60 21.38 -45.95 -19.86
N PRO A 61 22.33 -45.80 -18.92
CA PRO A 61 22.09 -45.02 -17.70
C PRO A 61 22.03 -43.53 -18.07
N SER A 62 20.83 -42.95 -18.06
CA SER A 62 20.65 -41.50 -18.01
C SER A 62 20.96 -41.03 -16.59
N TYR A 63 22.12 -40.39 -16.38
CA TYR A 63 22.40 -39.77 -15.09
C TYR A 63 21.52 -38.52 -14.95
N SER A 64 20.52 -38.59 -14.08
CA SER A 64 19.79 -37.41 -13.60
C SER A 64 20.73 -36.62 -12.71
N LEU A 65 21.11 -35.42 -13.14
CA LEU A 65 21.89 -34.51 -12.33
C LEU A 65 20.95 -33.72 -11.42
N SER A 66 21.25 -33.70 -10.12
CA SER A 66 20.58 -32.82 -9.17
C SER A 66 20.98 -31.37 -9.48
N PRO A 67 20.08 -30.39 -9.36
CA PRO A 67 20.44 -29.00 -9.57
C PRO A 67 21.37 -28.53 -8.44
N PRO A 68 22.12 -27.42 -8.64
CA PRO A 68 22.71 -26.68 -7.53
C PRO A 68 21.63 -26.41 -6.47
N ALA A 69 21.99 -26.46 -5.19
CA ALA A 69 21.06 -26.32 -4.07
C ALA A 69 20.09 -25.13 -4.24
N VAL A 70 18.80 -25.34 -3.86
CA VAL A 70 17.65 -24.40 -3.90
C VAL A 70 17.65 -23.49 -5.14
N SER A 71 17.22 -24.04 -6.28
CA SER A 71 17.51 -23.49 -7.61
C SER A 71 16.47 -22.51 -8.15
N SER A 72 16.09 -21.48 -7.41
CA SER A 72 15.49 -20.28 -8.00
C SER A 72 16.43 -19.10 -7.88
N TYR A 73 16.79 -18.49 -9.00
CA TYR A 73 17.59 -17.27 -9.03
C TYR A 73 16.66 -16.08 -9.24
N THR A 74 16.91 -14.98 -8.51
CA THR A 74 16.19 -13.73 -8.72
C THR A 74 17.16 -12.61 -9.07
N THR A 75 16.84 -11.83 -10.08
CA THR A 75 17.65 -10.70 -10.55
C THR A 75 16.79 -9.62 -11.18
N THR A 76 17.40 -8.48 -11.51
CA THR A 76 16.81 -7.42 -12.32
C THR A 76 17.26 -7.55 -13.77
N ALA A 77 16.41 -7.16 -14.73
CA ALA A 77 16.76 -7.22 -16.15
C ALA A 77 18.07 -6.45 -16.44
N GLY A 78 18.95 -7.05 -17.23
CA GLY A 78 20.28 -6.55 -17.56
C GLY A 78 21.37 -6.91 -16.55
N THR A 79 21.02 -7.39 -15.35
CA THR A 79 21.99 -7.78 -14.31
C THR A 79 22.39 -9.26 -14.48
N PRO A 80 23.70 -9.58 -14.56
CA PRO A 80 24.17 -10.95 -14.70
C PRO A 80 23.89 -11.79 -13.45
N ILE A 81 23.51 -13.06 -13.67
CA ILE A 81 23.49 -14.10 -12.63
C ILE A 81 24.53 -15.16 -12.96
N SER A 82 25.15 -15.74 -11.93
CA SER A 82 26.06 -16.87 -12.10
C SER A 82 25.39 -18.16 -11.64
N ILE A 83 25.15 -19.08 -12.57
CA ILE A 83 24.67 -20.43 -12.25
C ILE A 83 25.89 -21.33 -12.06
N THR A 84 26.06 -21.83 -10.84
CA THR A 84 27.09 -22.80 -10.52
C THR A 84 26.59 -24.21 -10.77
N LEU A 85 27.37 -25.01 -11.49
CA LEU A 85 27.05 -26.39 -11.86
C LEU A 85 27.76 -27.34 -10.89
N THR A 86 27.24 -27.48 -9.68
CA THR A 86 27.89 -28.22 -8.59
C THR A 86 28.16 -29.69 -8.91
N THR A 87 27.39 -30.29 -9.81
CA THR A 87 27.57 -31.69 -10.26
C THR A 87 28.50 -31.83 -11.47
N PHE A 88 29.03 -30.72 -12.02
CA PHE A 88 29.97 -30.73 -13.13
C PHE A 88 31.38 -30.38 -12.66
N THR A 89 32.30 -31.33 -12.79
CA THR A 89 33.74 -31.09 -12.61
C THR A 89 34.40 -30.97 -13.98
N PRO A 90 35.02 -29.82 -14.31
CA PRO A 90 35.73 -29.62 -15.56
C PRO A 90 36.81 -30.70 -15.78
N SER A 91 36.79 -31.31 -16.97
CA SER A 91 37.77 -32.32 -17.38
C SER A 91 38.03 -32.23 -18.89
N PRO A 92 39.22 -32.67 -19.38
CA PRO A 92 39.52 -32.65 -20.81
C PRO A 92 38.45 -33.36 -21.64
N GLY A 93 37.95 -32.70 -22.70
CA GLY A 93 36.89 -33.24 -23.57
C GLY A 93 35.48 -33.19 -22.99
N SER A 94 35.28 -32.57 -21.82
CA SER A 94 33.95 -32.33 -21.24
C SER A 94 33.49 -30.88 -21.44
N TYR A 95 32.20 -30.70 -21.69
CA TYR A 95 31.55 -29.39 -21.80
C TYR A 95 30.08 -29.49 -21.38
N VAL A 96 29.46 -28.34 -21.11
CA VAL A 96 28.06 -28.24 -20.70
C VAL A 96 27.32 -27.33 -21.66
N LEU A 97 26.13 -27.77 -22.10
CA LEU A 97 25.16 -26.94 -22.79
C LEU A 97 24.07 -26.52 -21.81
N ILE A 98 23.92 -25.22 -21.58
CA ILE A 98 22.90 -24.64 -20.70
C ILE A 98 21.82 -24.02 -21.57
N TYR A 99 20.60 -24.50 -21.43
CA TYR A 99 19.43 -23.98 -22.10
C TYR A 99 18.82 -22.91 -21.21
N ALA A 100 18.97 -21.65 -21.59
CA ALA A 100 18.69 -20.50 -20.72
C ALA A 100 17.21 -20.10 -20.64
N GLY A 101 16.30 -20.83 -21.28
CA GLY A 101 14.85 -20.56 -21.24
C GLY A 101 14.38 -19.37 -22.10
N ASN A 102 15.29 -18.51 -22.56
CA ASN A 102 15.02 -17.40 -23.49
C ASN A 102 15.29 -17.78 -24.97
N GLY A 103 15.42 -19.07 -25.27
CA GLY A 103 15.79 -19.59 -26.60
C GLY A 103 17.30 -19.69 -26.85
N SER A 104 18.16 -19.14 -25.98
CA SER A 104 19.61 -19.24 -26.11
C SER A 104 20.19 -20.51 -25.44
N ILE A 105 21.30 -20.99 -26.00
CA ILE A 105 22.08 -22.11 -25.47
C ILE A 105 23.51 -21.63 -25.23
N ILE A 106 23.99 -21.77 -23.99
CA ILE A 106 25.34 -21.37 -23.58
C ILE A 106 26.21 -22.62 -23.51
N ASN A 107 27.36 -22.60 -24.19
CA ASN A 107 28.37 -23.65 -24.10
C ASN A 107 29.49 -23.21 -23.14
N THR A 108 29.75 -23.99 -22.08
CA THR A 108 30.81 -23.71 -21.10
C THR A 108 31.63 -24.96 -20.81
N THR A 109 32.92 -24.76 -20.56
CA THR A 109 33.83 -25.79 -20.03
C THR A 109 34.11 -25.61 -18.54
N GLN A 110 33.55 -24.56 -17.93
CA GLN A 110 33.69 -24.26 -16.51
C GLN A 110 32.55 -24.88 -15.69
N ASN A 111 32.74 -24.97 -14.37
CA ASN A 111 31.69 -25.36 -13.43
C ASN A 111 30.70 -24.23 -13.10
N PHE A 112 30.67 -23.18 -13.90
CA PHE A 112 29.71 -22.08 -13.78
C PHE A 112 29.43 -21.48 -15.16
N ALA A 113 28.34 -20.72 -15.26
CA ALA A 113 28.05 -19.85 -16.40
C ALA A 113 27.35 -18.57 -15.94
N ALA A 114 27.68 -17.46 -16.59
CA ALA A 114 26.96 -16.21 -16.42
C ALA A 114 25.79 -16.14 -17.41
N LEU A 115 24.59 -15.83 -16.91
CA LEU A 115 23.41 -15.56 -17.72
C LEU A 115 23.00 -14.11 -17.54
N VAL A 116 22.59 -13.46 -18.64
CA VAL A 116 22.05 -12.11 -18.64
C VAL A 116 20.73 -12.12 -19.38
N TYR A 117 19.67 -11.70 -18.71
CA TYR A 117 18.34 -11.57 -19.30
C TYR A 117 18.04 -10.10 -19.53
N ARG A 118 17.81 -9.72 -20.79
CA ARG A 118 17.55 -8.32 -21.19
C ARG A 118 16.16 -7.83 -20.77
N TYR A 119 15.21 -8.75 -20.63
CA TYR A 119 13.81 -8.47 -20.37
C TYR A 119 13.38 -9.14 -19.07
N PRO A 120 12.39 -8.57 -18.36
CA PRO A 120 11.77 -9.25 -17.23
C PRO A 120 11.06 -10.52 -17.68
N GLY A 121 10.76 -11.38 -16.72
CA GLY A 121 10.02 -12.60 -16.99
C GLY A 121 10.37 -13.75 -16.05
N ARG A 122 9.78 -14.90 -16.37
CA ARG A 122 10.05 -16.18 -15.71
C ARG A 122 10.71 -17.11 -16.69
N TYR A 123 11.93 -17.52 -16.38
CA TYR A 123 12.71 -18.41 -17.23
C TYR A 123 12.91 -19.75 -16.56
N LEU A 124 12.79 -20.83 -17.34
CA LEU A 124 13.16 -22.17 -16.90
C LEU A 124 14.50 -22.51 -17.54
N VAL A 125 15.43 -23.00 -16.72
CA VAL A 125 16.80 -23.32 -17.13
C VAL A 125 17.09 -24.78 -16.83
N TYR A 126 17.74 -25.46 -17.77
CA TYR A 126 18.34 -26.76 -17.52
C TYR A 126 19.65 -26.88 -18.29
N TYR A 127 20.46 -27.87 -17.93
CA TYR A 127 21.72 -28.12 -18.60
C TYR A 127 21.93 -29.59 -18.92
N GLN A 128 22.82 -29.81 -19.88
CA GLN A 128 23.24 -31.11 -20.37
C GLN A 128 24.76 -31.19 -20.36
N VAL A 129 25.30 -32.26 -19.78
CA VAL A 129 26.74 -32.48 -19.65
C VAL A 129 27.18 -33.46 -20.73
N PHE A 130 28.22 -33.09 -21.47
CA PHE A 130 28.82 -33.91 -22.51
C PHE A 130 30.24 -34.30 -22.13
N ARG A 131 30.65 -35.53 -22.47
CA ARG A 131 32.04 -36.00 -22.41
C ARG A 131 32.38 -36.68 -23.73
N SER A 132 33.44 -36.22 -24.39
CA SER A 132 33.89 -36.73 -25.69
C SER A 132 32.77 -36.76 -26.73
N GLY A 133 31.88 -35.76 -26.71
CA GLY A 133 30.74 -35.63 -27.62
C GLY A 133 29.50 -36.47 -27.27
N GLN A 134 29.53 -37.29 -26.22
CA GLN A 134 28.37 -38.05 -25.75
C GLN A 134 27.68 -37.37 -24.57
N LEU A 135 26.34 -37.35 -24.58
CA LEU A 135 25.53 -36.88 -23.46
C LEU A 135 25.69 -37.85 -22.29
N VAL A 136 26.21 -37.36 -21.17
CA VAL A 136 26.44 -38.16 -19.96
C VAL A 136 25.52 -37.79 -18.80
N GLY A 137 24.79 -36.67 -18.88
CA GLY A 137 23.82 -36.31 -17.85
C GLY A 137 23.00 -35.07 -18.19
N SER A 138 21.85 -34.92 -17.55
CA SER A 138 20.99 -33.75 -17.72
C SER A 138 20.28 -33.38 -16.43
N SER A 139 20.00 -32.08 -16.26
CA SER A 139 19.18 -31.55 -15.17
C SER A 139 17.71 -31.32 -15.57
N GLN A 140 17.24 -31.81 -16.73
CA GLN A 140 15.87 -31.53 -17.20
C GLN A 140 14.75 -31.99 -16.24
N GLY A 141 14.98 -33.05 -15.47
CA GLY A 141 14.07 -33.50 -14.39
C GLY A 141 14.12 -32.62 -13.13
N ASN A 142 14.93 -31.57 -13.14
CA ASN A 142 15.08 -30.61 -12.05
C ASN A 142 15.37 -29.22 -12.62
N LEU A 143 14.34 -28.62 -13.22
CA LEU A 143 14.41 -27.28 -13.79
C LEU A 143 14.81 -26.24 -12.73
N ILE A 144 15.67 -25.32 -13.13
CA ILE A 144 16.05 -24.12 -12.38
C ILE A 144 15.11 -23.00 -12.79
N GLU A 145 14.46 -22.33 -11.84
CA GLU A 145 13.65 -21.15 -12.12
C GLU A 145 14.55 -19.90 -12.04
N VAL A 146 14.39 -18.98 -12.99
CA VAL A 146 15.01 -17.65 -12.93
C VAL A 146 13.91 -16.61 -13.06
N LEU A 147 13.66 -15.90 -11.97
CA LEU A 147 12.76 -14.76 -11.93
C LEU A 147 13.56 -13.48 -12.22
N VAL A 148 13.15 -12.76 -13.26
CA VAL A 148 13.79 -11.50 -13.67
C VAL A 148 12.78 -10.38 -13.48
N ALA A 149 13.03 -9.52 -12.50
CA ALA A 149 12.24 -8.33 -12.25
C ALA A 149 12.53 -7.24 -13.29
N PRO A 150 11.59 -6.31 -13.53
CA PRO A 150 11.86 -5.11 -14.32
C PRO A 150 13.08 -4.34 -13.77
N PRO A 151 13.83 -3.65 -14.64
CA PRO A 151 14.93 -2.81 -14.19
C PRO A 151 14.40 -1.48 -13.64
N ALA A 152 15.29 -0.70 -13.04
CA ALA A 152 14.98 0.70 -12.76
C ALA A 152 14.79 1.47 -14.09
N PHE A 153 13.70 2.23 -14.20
CA PHE A 153 13.49 3.16 -15.30
C PHE A 153 13.66 4.59 -14.83
N ASN A 154 14.07 5.48 -15.73
CA ASN A 154 13.85 6.90 -15.51
C ASN A 154 12.34 7.22 -15.66
N SER A 155 11.89 8.26 -14.96
CA SER A 155 10.48 8.68 -14.98
C SER A 155 10.00 9.02 -16.40
N SER A 156 10.87 9.60 -17.23
CA SER A 156 10.52 10.04 -18.59
C SER A 156 10.23 8.90 -19.56
N PHE A 157 10.86 7.72 -19.40
CA PHE A 157 10.57 6.52 -20.18
C PHE A 157 9.45 5.69 -19.54
N ALA A 158 9.40 5.60 -18.20
CA ALA A 158 8.40 4.83 -17.48
C ALA A 158 6.96 5.21 -17.86
N GLN A 159 6.70 6.52 -18.04
CA GLN A 159 5.39 7.03 -18.47
C GLN A 159 4.97 6.60 -19.90
N LEU A 160 5.92 6.21 -20.75
CA LEU A 160 5.67 5.91 -22.17
C LEU A 160 5.38 4.42 -22.41
N ILE A 161 5.70 3.56 -21.45
CA ILE A 161 5.58 2.11 -21.58
C ILE A 161 4.72 1.51 -20.48
N THR A 162 4.42 0.23 -20.63
CA THR A 162 3.86 -0.60 -19.58
C THR A 162 4.66 -1.90 -19.52
N VAL A 163 4.87 -2.45 -18.33
CA VAL A 163 5.52 -3.74 -18.14
C VAL A 163 4.48 -4.85 -18.38
N PRO A 164 4.66 -5.70 -19.41
CA PRO A 164 3.73 -6.80 -19.67
C PRO A 164 3.84 -7.90 -18.62
N VAL A 165 2.72 -8.58 -18.39
CA VAL A 165 2.61 -9.75 -17.52
C VAL A 165 2.02 -10.91 -18.33
N ILE A 166 2.60 -12.10 -18.18
CA ILE A 166 2.08 -13.34 -18.77
C ILE A 166 1.61 -14.24 -17.64
N THR A 167 0.30 -14.50 -17.56
CA THR A 167 -0.27 -15.46 -16.59
C THR A 167 -0.74 -16.73 -17.26
N LEU A 168 -0.68 -17.85 -16.53
CA LEU A 168 -1.21 -19.14 -16.95
C LEU A 168 -2.62 -19.31 -16.36
N VAL A 169 -3.58 -19.71 -17.19
CA VAL A 169 -4.95 -19.94 -16.72
C VAL A 169 -5.12 -21.41 -16.33
N ASN A 170 -5.65 -21.66 -15.12
CA ASN A 170 -5.92 -22.99 -14.58
C ASN A 170 -4.70 -23.93 -14.53
N LEU A 171 -3.48 -23.40 -14.52
CA LEU A 171 -2.25 -24.14 -14.34
C LEU A 171 -1.45 -23.51 -13.19
N THR A 172 -0.94 -24.36 -12.29
CA THR A 172 -0.10 -23.93 -11.16
C THR A 172 1.39 -24.02 -11.48
N GLU A 173 1.77 -24.67 -12.59
CA GLU A 173 3.16 -24.85 -13.00
C GLU A 173 3.31 -24.70 -14.51
N PRO A 174 4.47 -24.19 -14.99
CA PRO A 174 4.74 -23.98 -16.40
C PRO A 174 5.20 -25.26 -17.14
N ILE A 175 4.70 -26.43 -16.72
CA ILE A 175 5.06 -27.73 -17.29
C ILE A 175 3.82 -28.41 -17.85
N VAL A 176 3.86 -28.77 -19.14
CA VAL A 176 2.74 -29.42 -19.85
C VAL A 176 3.22 -30.59 -20.68
N SER A 177 2.32 -31.49 -21.06
CA SER A 177 2.65 -32.60 -21.98
C SER A 177 2.62 -32.15 -23.44
N VAL A 178 3.39 -32.81 -24.31
CA VAL A 178 3.26 -32.64 -25.77
C VAL A 178 1.78 -32.79 -26.18
N GLY A 179 1.29 -31.82 -26.97
CA GLY A 179 -0.11 -31.77 -27.43
C GLY A 179 -1.13 -31.23 -26.41
N GLN A 180 -0.75 -31.01 -25.14
CA GLN A 180 -1.62 -30.35 -24.17
C GLN A 180 -1.77 -28.87 -24.53
N ALA A 181 -3.01 -28.37 -24.51
CA ALA A 181 -3.29 -26.95 -24.70
C ALA A 181 -2.85 -26.13 -23.48
N VAL A 182 -2.19 -25.00 -23.74
CA VAL A 182 -1.82 -24.00 -22.73
C VAL A 182 -2.62 -22.74 -23.00
N HIS A 183 -3.28 -22.22 -21.98
CA HIS A 183 -4.04 -20.98 -22.03
C HIS A 183 -3.22 -19.87 -21.37
N LEU A 184 -2.92 -18.81 -22.13
CA LEU A 184 -2.07 -17.71 -21.71
C LEU A 184 -2.89 -16.42 -21.66
N MET A 185 -2.76 -15.68 -20.57
CA MET A 185 -3.36 -14.36 -20.42
C MET A 185 -2.30 -13.27 -20.55
N ALA A 186 -2.61 -12.26 -21.37
CA ALA A 186 -1.88 -11.00 -21.39
C ALA A 186 -2.43 -10.10 -20.28
N GLY A 187 -1.56 -9.66 -19.39
CA GLY A 187 -1.82 -8.58 -18.44
C GLY A 187 -0.70 -7.55 -18.52
N PHE A 188 -0.76 -6.55 -17.65
CA PHE A 188 0.28 -5.53 -17.52
C PHE A 188 0.22 -4.88 -16.14
N LEU A 189 1.33 -4.31 -15.68
CA LEU A 189 1.42 -3.71 -14.35
C LEU A 189 0.61 -2.41 -14.25
N GLN A 190 0.90 -1.39 -15.07
CA GLN A 190 0.12 -0.14 -15.08
C GLN A 190 -0.13 0.39 -16.49
N PRO A 191 -1.22 1.14 -16.75
CA PRO A 191 -1.38 1.86 -18.02
C PRO A 191 -0.24 2.84 -18.25
N PRO A 192 0.16 3.14 -19.50
CA PRO A 192 1.11 4.21 -19.72
C PRO A 192 0.53 5.54 -19.21
N THR A 193 1.31 6.28 -18.42
CA THR A 193 0.85 7.51 -17.73
C THR A 193 1.20 8.78 -18.49
N GLY A 194 1.95 8.68 -19.59
CA GLY A 194 2.32 9.82 -20.42
C GLY A 194 1.10 10.48 -21.07
N THR A 195 1.20 11.78 -21.35
CA THR A 195 0.12 12.54 -21.98
C THR A 195 -0.30 11.90 -23.31
N ASN A 196 -1.61 11.66 -23.47
CA ASN A 196 -2.20 11.09 -24.69
C ASN A 196 -1.64 9.69 -25.06
N MET A 197 -1.21 8.91 -24.07
CA MET A 197 -0.72 7.54 -24.29
C MET A 197 -1.84 6.50 -24.20
N THR A 198 -1.78 5.47 -25.04
CA THR A 198 -2.65 4.28 -25.00
C THR A 198 -1.84 3.01 -25.29
N ILE A 199 -2.41 1.84 -25.05
CA ILE A 199 -1.91 0.59 -25.62
C ILE A 199 -2.46 0.46 -27.05
N LYS A 200 -1.61 0.09 -28.01
CA LYS A 200 -2.00 -0.12 -29.40
C LYS A 200 -2.27 -1.59 -29.70
N GLU A 201 -1.37 -2.46 -29.26
CA GLU A 201 -1.44 -3.89 -29.57
C GLU A 201 -0.55 -4.72 -28.64
N TYR A 202 -0.88 -6.02 -28.59
CA TYR A 202 -0.20 -7.06 -27.86
C TYR A 202 0.40 -8.03 -28.88
N VAL A 203 1.73 -8.09 -28.93
CA VAL A 203 2.47 -8.95 -29.85
C VAL A 203 3.01 -10.14 -29.06
N TRP A 204 2.48 -11.32 -29.37
CA TRP A 204 2.91 -12.59 -28.79
C TRP A 204 3.87 -13.30 -29.73
N ASP A 205 5.00 -13.77 -29.21
CA ASP A 205 5.76 -14.87 -29.80
C ASP A 205 5.55 -16.11 -28.91
N LEU A 206 4.98 -17.16 -29.49
CA LEU A 206 4.62 -18.37 -28.75
C LEU A 206 5.76 -19.38 -28.63
N GLY A 207 6.96 -19.05 -29.14
CA GLY A 207 8.16 -19.87 -29.09
C GLY A 207 8.16 -21.09 -30.03
N ASN A 208 7.03 -21.39 -30.67
CA ASN A 208 6.90 -22.45 -31.68
C ASN A 208 6.96 -21.93 -33.13
N GLY A 209 7.42 -20.68 -33.31
CA GLY A 209 7.42 -19.98 -34.60
C GLY A 209 6.10 -19.28 -34.95
N THR A 210 5.07 -19.37 -34.09
CA THR A 210 3.82 -18.62 -34.26
C THR A 210 3.91 -17.27 -33.55
N THR A 211 3.62 -16.20 -34.29
CA THR A 211 3.45 -14.85 -33.76
C THR A 211 1.99 -14.42 -33.88
N LEU A 212 1.42 -13.79 -32.86
CA LEU A 212 0.08 -13.22 -32.89
C LEU A 212 0.15 -11.73 -32.55
N THR A 213 -0.46 -10.88 -33.37
CA THR A 213 -0.69 -9.48 -33.03
C THR A 213 -2.17 -9.30 -32.71
N ILE A 214 -2.46 -8.90 -31.48
CA ILE A 214 -3.81 -8.70 -30.97
C ILE A 214 -3.98 -7.20 -30.74
N PRO A 215 -4.87 -6.53 -31.48
CA PRO A 215 -5.11 -5.10 -31.26
C PRO A 215 -5.68 -4.88 -29.86
N SER A 216 -5.42 -3.71 -29.30
CA SER A 216 -6.14 -3.28 -28.11
C SER A 216 -7.60 -2.97 -28.44
N ARG A 217 -8.48 -3.20 -27.47
CA ARG A 217 -9.88 -2.81 -27.46
C ARG A 217 -10.15 -1.91 -26.26
N ASN A 218 -11.31 -1.27 -26.30
CA ASN A 218 -11.80 -0.51 -25.17
C ASN A 218 -12.04 -1.45 -23.96
N GLY A 219 -11.42 -1.13 -22.83
CA GLY A 219 -11.44 -1.93 -21.60
C GLY A 219 -12.29 -1.29 -20.52
N THR A 220 -13.34 -1.98 -20.08
CA THR A 220 -14.29 -1.51 -19.06
C THR A 220 -13.58 -1.22 -17.74
N GLY A 221 -13.56 0.06 -17.35
CA GLY A 221 -12.86 0.59 -16.18
C GLY A 221 -12.54 2.05 -16.44
N TYR A 222 -11.35 2.34 -16.99
CA TYR A 222 -10.99 3.67 -17.51
C TYR A 222 -11.88 4.14 -18.68
N ALA A 223 -12.49 3.21 -19.42
CA ALA A 223 -13.31 3.48 -20.59
C ALA A 223 -14.69 4.09 -20.32
N VAL A 224 -15.25 3.90 -19.12
CA VAL A 224 -16.60 4.39 -18.78
C VAL A 224 -16.60 5.92 -18.79
N GLU A 225 -15.47 6.52 -18.43
CA GLU A 225 -15.20 7.95 -18.55
C GLU A 225 -15.34 8.45 -20.00
N VAL A 226 -14.93 7.68 -21.00
CA VAL A 226 -14.96 8.09 -22.41
C VAL A 226 -16.37 8.09 -23.01
N TRP A 227 -17.23 7.17 -22.58
CA TRP A 227 -18.62 7.10 -23.07
C TRP A 227 -19.50 8.20 -22.46
N LEU A 228 -19.19 8.66 -21.24
CA LEU A 228 -19.98 9.65 -20.51
C LEU A 228 -19.46 11.10 -20.66
N THR A 229 -18.15 11.32 -20.79
CA THR A 229 -17.55 12.67 -20.73
C THR A 229 -17.45 13.41 -22.05
N GLY A 230 -17.33 12.68 -23.17
CA GLY A 230 -16.84 13.24 -24.43
C GLY A 230 -15.42 13.83 -24.38
N SER A 231 -14.65 13.67 -23.29
CA SER A 231 -13.35 14.32 -23.08
C SER A 231 -12.19 13.37 -22.78
N GLY A 232 -12.43 12.06 -22.67
CA GLY A 232 -11.36 11.07 -22.70
C GLY A 232 -11.11 10.64 -24.14
N ASN A 233 -9.88 10.77 -24.65
CA ASN A 233 -9.53 9.97 -25.82
C ASN A 233 -9.76 8.49 -25.47
N VAL A 234 -10.54 7.75 -26.27
CA VAL A 234 -10.78 6.30 -26.10
C VAL A 234 -9.43 5.62 -25.87
N THR A 235 -9.16 5.21 -24.63
CA THR A 235 -7.89 4.56 -24.30
C THR A 235 -8.10 3.06 -24.45
N TYR A 236 -7.53 2.53 -25.52
CA TYR A 236 -7.60 1.11 -25.83
C TYR A 236 -6.54 0.41 -24.97
N LEU A 237 -6.96 -0.27 -23.91
CA LEU A 237 -6.06 -0.80 -22.89
C LEU A 237 -6.16 -2.31 -22.70
N GLU A 238 -7.14 -2.98 -23.29
CA GLU A 238 -7.33 -4.43 -23.09
C GLU A 238 -7.08 -5.18 -24.39
N PRO A 239 -6.59 -6.43 -24.37
CA PRO A 239 -6.44 -7.19 -25.59
C PRO A 239 -7.82 -7.53 -26.19
N ALA A 240 -7.97 -7.40 -27.51
CA ALA A 240 -9.21 -7.79 -28.19
C ALA A 240 -9.55 -9.28 -28.02
N LYS A 241 -8.54 -10.11 -27.74
CA LYS A 241 -8.65 -11.54 -27.44
C LYS A 241 -7.74 -11.90 -26.27
N ASN A 242 -8.33 -12.33 -25.16
CA ASN A 242 -7.65 -12.80 -23.95
C ASN A 242 -8.58 -13.78 -23.23
N PRO A 243 -8.18 -15.02 -22.87
CA PRO A 243 -6.86 -15.62 -23.09
C PRO A 243 -6.62 -16.04 -24.56
N ILE A 244 -5.36 -16.33 -24.88
CA ILE A 244 -4.96 -17.06 -26.09
C ILE A 244 -4.65 -18.52 -25.76
N SER A 245 -4.51 -19.36 -26.79
CA SER A 245 -4.22 -20.79 -26.60
C SER A 245 -3.13 -21.25 -27.56
N VAL A 246 -2.25 -22.12 -27.08
CA VAL A 246 -1.15 -22.71 -27.85
C VAL A 246 -0.98 -24.19 -27.51
N THR A 247 -0.53 -24.97 -28.48
CA THR A 247 -0.11 -26.37 -28.30
C THR A 247 1.28 -26.56 -28.89
N TYR A 248 2.07 -27.46 -28.31
CA TYR A 248 3.41 -27.78 -28.75
C TYR A 248 3.51 -29.23 -29.22
N SER A 249 4.12 -29.46 -30.38
CA SER A 249 4.21 -30.77 -31.04
C SER A 249 5.47 -31.56 -30.67
N SER A 250 6.45 -30.91 -30.03
CA SER A 250 7.72 -31.52 -29.64
C SER A 250 8.05 -31.17 -28.19
N PRO A 251 8.80 -32.02 -27.47
CA PRO A 251 9.28 -31.67 -26.14
C PRO A 251 10.41 -30.64 -26.22
N GLY A 252 10.52 -29.81 -25.17
CA GLY A 252 11.55 -28.79 -25.07
C GLY A 252 11.14 -27.61 -24.19
N LEU A 253 12.04 -26.64 -24.06
CA LEU A 253 11.71 -25.34 -23.49
C LEU A 253 11.27 -24.37 -24.58
N TYR A 254 10.12 -23.75 -24.39
CA TYR A 254 9.56 -22.77 -25.31
C TYR A 254 9.54 -21.40 -24.63
N ALA A 255 10.30 -20.46 -25.20
CA ALA A 255 10.33 -19.08 -24.73
C ALA A 255 9.13 -18.33 -25.31
N VAL A 256 8.06 -18.18 -24.52
CA VAL A 256 6.95 -17.30 -24.89
C VAL A 256 7.34 -15.88 -24.54
N SER A 257 7.06 -14.93 -25.43
CA SER A 257 7.20 -13.51 -25.13
C SER A 257 5.90 -12.76 -25.41
N LEU A 258 5.66 -11.73 -24.60
CA LEU A 258 4.60 -10.76 -24.79
C LEU A 258 5.25 -9.39 -24.86
N THR A 259 5.05 -8.70 -25.98
CA THR A 259 5.44 -7.31 -26.19
C THR A 259 4.19 -6.47 -26.24
N ILE A 260 4.10 -5.47 -25.35
CA ILE A 260 3.04 -4.47 -25.42
C ILE A 260 3.57 -3.26 -26.14
N VAL A 261 2.86 -2.83 -27.19
CA VAL A 261 3.16 -1.62 -27.94
C VAL A 261 2.21 -0.52 -27.47
N THR A 262 2.76 0.58 -26.98
CA THR A 262 2.02 1.80 -26.64
C THR A 262 2.12 2.81 -27.78
N GLU A 263 1.13 3.70 -27.89
CA GLU A 263 1.08 4.76 -28.90
C GLU A 263 0.70 6.09 -28.25
N ASN A 264 1.40 7.16 -28.61
CA ASN A 264 0.89 8.52 -28.41
C ASN A 264 -0.13 8.81 -29.49
N ILE A 265 -1.39 8.93 -29.13
CA ILE A 265 -2.49 9.05 -30.12
C ILE A 265 -2.42 10.34 -30.94
N THR A 266 -1.77 11.38 -30.44
CA THR A 266 -1.59 12.68 -31.13
C THR A 266 -0.42 12.61 -32.11
N THR A 267 0.76 12.18 -31.65
CA THR A 267 1.99 12.21 -32.46
C THR A 267 2.20 10.94 -33.28
N LYS A 268 1.48 9.87 -32.96
CA LYS A 268 1.64 8.51 -33.51
C LYS A 268 2.98 7.86 -33.21
N ALA A 269 3.77 8.42 -32.29
CA ALA A 269 4.97 7.78 -31.78
C ALA A 269 4.60 6.48 -31.03
N THR A 270 5.38 5.42 -31.23
CA THR A 270 5.15 4.13 -30.55
C THR A 270 6.35 3.75 -29.69
N TYR A 271 6.05 3.09 -28.58
CA TYR A 271 7.04 2.53 -27.65
C TYR A 271 6.65 1.10 -27.36
N SER A 272 7.60 0.28 -26.91
CA SER A 272 7.29 -1.10 -26.58
C SER A 272 8.18 -1.62 -25.47
N TYR A 273 7.64 -2.59 -24.74
CA TYR A 273 8.39 -3.33 -23.75
C TYR A 273 7.95 -4.79 -23.74
N THR A 274 8.89 -5.69 -23.47
CA THR A 274 8.72 -7.14 -23.61
C THR A 274 8.92 -7.83 -22.28
N THR A 275 8.11 -8.86 -22.01
CA THR A 275 8.31 -9.83 -20.93
C THR A 275 8.41 -11.24 -21.52
N TYR A 276 9.04 -12.17 -20.80
CA TYR A 276 9.16 -13.57 -21.20
C TYR A 276 8.55 -14.52 -20.17
N TYR A 277 8.11 -15.68 -20.66
CA TYR A 277 7.65 -16.79 -19.85
C TYR A 277 8.06 -18.10 -20.51
N THR A 278 8.90 -18.91 -19.86
CA THR A 278 9.29 -20.22 -20.41
C THR A 278 8.26 -21.29 -20.07
N ILE A 279 7.81 -22.04 -21.07
CA ILE A 279 6.98 -23.24 -20.89
C ILE A 279 7.84 -24.48 -21.16
N ALA A 280 7.84 -25.43 -20.24
CA ALA A 280 8.48 -26.73 -20.43
C ALA A 280 7.47 -27.75 -20.96
N VAL A 281 7.72 -28.27 -22.15
CA VAL A 281 6.87 -29.27 -22.79
C VAL A 281 7.53 -30.63 -22.64
N SER A 282 6.90 -31.51 -21.86
CA SER A 282 7.39 -32.84 -21.51
C SER A 282 6.91 -33.92 -22.46
N SER A 283 7.76 -34.92 -22.69
CA SER A 283 7.40 -36.20 -23.30
C SER A 283 7.96 -37.36 -22.48
N PRO A 284 7.54 -38.61 -22.72
CA PRO A 284 8.14 -39.77 -22.07
C PRO A 284 9.65 -39.92 -22.30
N THR A 285 10.18 -39.40 -23.42
CA THR A 285 11.61 -39.45 -23.76
C THR A 285 12.39 -38.23 -23.25
N MET A 286 11.68 -37.15 -22.87
CA MET A 286 12.27 -35.93 -22.33
C MET A 286 11.35 -35.37 -21.23
N PRO A 287 11.32 -36.02 -20.04
CA PRO A 287 10.50 -35.55 -18.94
C PRO A 287 11.12 -34.30 -18.30
N PHE A 288 10.32 -33.26 -18.14
CA PHE A 288 10.66 -32.11 -17.32
C PHE A 288 9.91 -32.15 -15.99
N SER A 289 10.57 -31.66 -14.95
CA SER A 289 9.95 -31.42 -13.64
C SER A 289 10.68 -30.26 -12.94
N LEU A 290 9.94 -29.47 -12.18
CA LEU A 290 10.54 -28.49 -11.27
C LEU A 290 11.27 -29.23 -10.14
N PHE A 291 12.38 -28.67 -9.69
CA PHE A 291 13.03 -29.17 -8.47
C PHE A 291 12.11 -28.96 -7.26
N ARG A 292 11.80 -30.02 -6.52
CA ARG A 292 10.97 -29.96 -5.30
C ARG A 292 11.73 -30.56 -4.11
N PRO A 293 12.26 -29.75 -3.18
CA PRO A 293 12.68 -30.28 -1.88
C PRO A 293 11.45 -30.79 -1.10
N LEU A 294 11.68 -31.59 -0.05
CA LEU A 294 10.65 -32.21 0.81
C LEU A 294 9.62 -31.22 1.41
N VAL A 295 9.89 -29.91 1.35
CA VAL A 295 8.95 -28.81 1.60
C VAL A 295 8.96 -27.89 0.37
N SER A 296 7.83 -27.79 -0.34
CA SER A 296 7.73 -27.09 -1.62
C SER A 296 7.39 -25.61 -1.42
N VAL A 297 8.38 -24.73 -1.53
CA VAL A 297 8.19 -23.28 -1.67
C VAL A 297 8.53 -22.92 -3.12
N PRO A 298 7.58 -22.41 -3.93
CA PRO A 298 7.86 -21.74 -5.19
C PRO A 298 8.85 -20.58 -4.98
N ASN A 299 9.84 -20.42 -5.86
CA ASN A 299 10.87 -19.39 -5.77
C ASN A 299 11.61 -19.25 -4.41
N PRO A 300 12.26 -20.30 -3.88
CA PRO A 300 13.07 -20.19 -2.66
C PRO A 300 14.02 -18.98 -2.65
N GLY A 301 13.91 -18.14 -1.62
CA GLY A 301 14.74 -16.93 -1.49
C GLY A 301 14.11 -15.67 -2.08
N THR A 302 12.88 -15.73 -2.59
CA THR A 302 12.14 -14.57 -3.07
C THR A 302 10.69 -14.60 -2.60
N ILE A 303 10.15 -13.43 -2.28
CA ILE A 303 8.72 -13.20 -2.03
C ILE A 303 8.22 -12.27 -3.12
N VAL A 304 7.13 -12.65 -3.79
CA VAL A 304 6.46 -11.84 -4.80
C VAL A 304 5.10 -11.39 -4.28
N VAL A 305 4.90 -10.08 -4.21
CA VAL A 305 3.64 -9.43 -3.83
C VAL A 305 2.97 -8.89 -5.08
N ALA A 306 1.69 -9.19 -5.26
CA ALA A 306 0.85 -8.59 -6.30
C ALA A 306 -0.23 -7.71 -5.65
N GLU A 307 -0.08 -6.41 -5.77
CA GLU A 307 -0.99 -5.44 -5.18
C GLU A 307 -1.88 -4.84 -6.24
N ASN A 308 -3.19 -4.85 -6.06
CA ASN A 308 -4.08 -4.16 -6.98
C ASN A 308 -4.15 -2.64 -6.68
N VAL A 309 -3.01 -1.96 -6.78
CA VAL A 309 -2.85 -0.53 -6.45
C VAL A 309 -2.15 0.22 -7.59
N PRO A 310 -2.85 0.52 -8.70
CA PRO A 310 -2.23 1.19 -9.83
C PRO A 310 -1.72 2.60 -9.50
N GLY A 311 -0.53 2.93 -10.03
CA GLY A 311 0.15 4.20 -9.82
C GLY A 311 1.28 4.13 -8.80
N GLY A 312 1.28 3.11 -7.93
CA GLY A 312 2.31 2.89 -6.92
C GLY A 312 2.43 4.06 -5.91
N PRO A 313 3.60 4.18 -5.26
CA PRO A 313 3.83 5.11 -4.16
C PRO A 313 3.98 6.55 -4.64
N PHE A 314 3.78 7.52 -3.74
CA PHE A 314 4.03 8.95 -3.98
C PHE A 314 5.51 9.31 -3.80
N SER A 315 6.17 8.72 -2.81
CA SER A 315 7.59 8.93 -2.50
C SER A 315 8.16 7.75 -1.69
N PHE A 316 9.49 7.64 -1.63
CA PHE A 316 10.19 6.80 -0.64
C PHE A 316 10.97 7.62 0.39
N ASP A 317 10.75 8.93 0.42
CA ASP A 317 11.32 9.82 1.44
C ASP A 317 10.41 9.84 2.68
N PRO A 318 10.87 9.37 3.85
CA PRO A 318 10.04 9.30 5.05
C PRO A 318 9.57 10.65 5.58
N ASP A 319 10.19 11.78 5.20
CA ASP A 319 9.78 13.12 5.70
C ASP A 319 8.86 13.85 4.70
N ILE A 320 8.55 13.23 3.55
CA ILE A 320 7.70 13.78 2.49
C ILE A 320 6.53 12.84 2.16
N ASP A 321 6.77 11.53 2.12
CA ASP A 321 5.71 10.56 1.88
C ASP A 321 4.75 10.53 3.07
N TYR A 322 3.45 10.62 2.79
CA TYR A 322 2.41 10.52 3.82
C TYR A 322 1.20 9.75 3.32
N GLU A 323 1.46 8.53 2.85
CA GLU A 323 0.46 7.64 2.26
C GLU A 323 0.83 6.15 2.44
N SER A 324 -0.13 5.24 2.27
CA SER A 324 0.00 3.83 2.69
C SER A 324 0.85 2.94 1.76
N VAL A 325 0.96 3.27 0.47
CA VAL A 325 1.70 2.51 -0.55
C VAL A 325 3.21 2.75 -0.41
N GLY A 326 3.63 4.00 -0.21
CA GLY A 326 5.01 4.36 0.10
C GLY A 326 5.42 3.86 1.49
N PHE A 327 4.51 3.92 2.47
CA PHE A 327 4.72 3.40 3.83
C PHE A 327 5.18 1.93 3.86
N GLU A 328 4.55 1.02 3.09
CA GLU A 328 4.93 -0.40 3.05
C GLU A 328 6.42 -0.56 2.72
N VAL A 329 6.92 0.24 1.77
CA VAL A 329 8.33 0.23 1.39
C VAL A 329 9.19 0.91 2.46
N ILE A 330 8.79 2.09 2.92
CA ILE A 330 9.54 2.91 3.89
C ILE A 330 9.77 2.14 5.20
N SER A 331 8.74 1.48 5.73
CA SER A 331 8.80 0.68 6.95
C SER A 331 9.82 -0.48 6.88
N ASN A 332 10.13 -0.94 5.66
CA ASN A 332 11.10 -2.01 5.42
C ASN A 332 12.52 -1.50 5.15
N VAL A 333 12.69 -0.26 4.68
CA VAL A 333 13.99 0.28 4.24
C VAL A 333 14.58 1.35 5.16
N TYR A 334 13.78 1.96 6.03
CA TYR A 334 14.26 2.86 7.08
C TYR A 334 13.95 2.29 8.47
N GLY A 335 14.95 2.33 9.35
CA GLY A 335 14.79 1.88 10.73
C GLY A 335 14.39 3.05 11.64
N THR A 336 13.48 2.79 12.58
CA THR A 336 13.15 3.68 13.69
C THR A 336 13.91 3.29 14.96
N LEU A 337 13.87 4.13 16.01
CA LEU A 337 14.49 3.79 17.29
C LEU A 337 13.80 2.58 17.95
N ILE A 338 12.48 2.54 17.90
CA ILE A 338 11.60 1.51 18.48
C ILE A 338 10.43 1.24 17.52
N GLN A 339 9.73 0.12 17.69
CA GLN A 339 8.51 -0.21 16.95
C GLN A 339 7.46 -0.82 17.88
N TYR A 340 6.19 -0.84 17.50
CA TYR A 340 5.15 -1.57 18.23
C TYR A 340 5.45 -3.08 18.28
N PHE A 341 4.90 -3.76 19.30
CA PHE A 341 4.98 -5.21 19.41
C PHE A 341 3.75 -5.87 18.78
N GLY A 342 3.82 -6.14 17.46
CA GLY A 342 2.69 -6.64 16.68
C GLY A 342 1.48 -5.72 16.78
N ALA A 343 0.27 -6.29 16.96
CA ALA A 343 -0.98 -5.55 17.08
C ALA A 343 -1.18 -4.73 18.37
N ASN A 344 -0.15 -4.63 19.22
CA ASN A 344 -0.30 -3.98 20.52
C ASN A 344 -0.15 -2.46 20.40
N THR A 345 -1.13 -1.70 20.90
CA THR A 345 -1.14 -0.22 20.87
C THR A 345 -0.31 0.47 21.95
N THR A 346 0.26 -0.27 22.92
CA THR A 346 0.93 0.30 24.11
C THR A 346 2.26 -0.36 24.45
N LYS A 347 2.70 -1.34 23.66
CA LYS A 347 3.95 -2.09 23.87
C LYS A 347 4.88 -1.92 22.70
N PHE A 348 6.14 -1.64 23.02
CA PHE A 348 7.18 -1.34 22.05
C PHE A 348 8.38 -2.27 22.22
N ILE A 349 9.09 -2.51 21.11
CA ILE A 349 10.34 -3.24 21.05
C ILE A 349 11.47 -2.35 20.51
N PRO A 350 12.72 -2.58 20.92
CA PRO A 350 13.86 -1.79 20.45
C PRO A 350 14.35 -2.23 19.08
N VAL A 351 14.52 -1.28 18.14
CA VAL A 351 15.02 -1.52 16.78
C VAL A 351 16.44 -0.96 16.62
N LEU A 352 16.61 0.32 16.27
CA LEU A 352 17.94 0.95 16.25
C LEU A 352 18.43 1.32 17.66
N ALA A 353 17.52 1.54 18.62
CA ALA A 353 17.87 1.67 20.02
C ALA A 353 18.31 0.33 20.63
N GLU A 354 19.23 0.36 21.60
CA GLU A 354 19.69 -0.83 22.33
C GLU A 354 18.57 -1.41 23.23
N TYR A 355 17.75 -0.53 23.80
CA TYR A 355 16.61 -0.86 24.65
C TYR A 355 15.56 0.27 24.56
N VAL A 356 14.30 -0.06 24.89
CA VAL A 356 13.23 0.94 25.06
C VAL A 356 13.49 1.66 26.40
N PRO A 357 13.60 3.01 26.42
CA PRO A 357 13.82 3.77 27.65
C PRO A 357 12.71 3.55 28.70
N THR A 358 13.05 3.73 29.98
CA THR A 358 12.09 3.63 31.10
C THR A 358 12.33 4.75 32.12
N VAL A 359 11.36 5.00 32.99
CA VAL A 359 11.49 6.02 34.05
C VAL A 359 12.66 5.70 34.98
N GLY A 360 13.60 6.64 35.10
CA GLY A 360 14.85 6.45 35.84
C GLY A 360 15.97 5.77 35.05
N ASN A 361 15.71 5.34 33.81
CA ASN A 361 16.71 4.82 32.88
C ASN A 361 16.40 5.27 31.45
N GLY A 362 16.87 6.46 31.11
CA GLY A 362 16.62 7.12 29.82
C GLY A 362 15.38 8.01 29.81
N ILE A 363 14.48 7.95 30.80
CA ILE A 363 13.37 8.91 30.94
C ILE A 363 13.46 9.59 32.30
N ASN A 364 13.40 10.92 32.32
CA ASN A 364 13.41 11.68 33.57
C ASN A 364 12.06 11.60 34.32
N SER A 365 12.04 11.90 35.62
CA SER A 365 10.84 11.72 36.46
C SER A 365 9.67 12.66 36.11
N ASN A 366 9.93 13.72 35.33
CA ASN A 366 8.93 14.70 34.92
C ASN A 366 8.44 14.48 33.48
N TYR A 367 8.93 13.44 32.79
CA TYR A 367 8.58 13.09 31.42
C TYR A 367 8.82 14.20 30.39
N THR A 368 9.89 14.97 30.58
CA THR A 368 10.31 16.04 29.65
C THR A 368 11.60 15.71 28.91
N GLU A 369 12.28 14.61 29.26
CA GLU A 369 13.51 14.17 28.59
C GLU A 369 13.45 12.67 28.34
N TYR A 370 13.70 12.30 27.08
CA TYR A 370 13.75 10.92 26.62
C TYR A 370 15.07 10.67 25.91
N THR A 371 15.97 9.94 26.54
CA THR A 371 17.28 9.54 26.03
C THR A 371 17.25 8.11 25.52
N PHE A 372 17.56 7.93 24.24
CA PHE A 372 17.76 6.64 23.60
C PHE A 372 19.25 6.40 23.38
N LYS A 373 19.73 5.22 23.77
CA LYS A 373 21.06 4.74 23.42
C LYS A 373 20.97 3.86 22.18
N LEU A 374 21.76 4.16 21.15
CA LEU A 374 21.78 3.35 19.93
C LEU A 374 22.55 2.04 20.13
N ARG A 375 22.17 1.02 19.36
CA ARG A 375 22.93 -0.22 19.27
C ARG A 375 24.35 0.05 18.73
N PRO A 376 25.38 -0.62 19.26
CA PRO A 376 26.73 -0.48 18.75
C PRO A 376 26.86 -1.10 17.35
N GLY A 377 27.57 -0.42 16.45
CA GLY A 377 27.97 -0.98 15.15
C GLY A 377 26.89 -0.98 14.07
N LEU A 378 25.81 -0.22 14.24
CA LEU A 378 24.80 -0.01 13.20
C LEU A 378 25.42 0.58 11.93
N ARG A 379 24.91 0.13 10.78
CA ARG A 379 25.32 0.61 9.46
C ARG A 379 24.14 0.65 8.51
N ALA A 380 24.16 1.64 7.64
CA ALA A 380 23.32 1.73 6.47
C ALA A 380 23.70 0.68 5.41
N SER A 381 22.83 0.46 4.42
CA SER A 381 23.03 -0.53 3.35
C SER A 381 24.22 -0.24 2.44
N ASN A 382 24.65 1.02 2.34
CA ASN A 382 25.86 1.46 1.65
C ASN A 382 27.15 1.22 2.50
N GLY A 383 27.01 0.84 3.77
CA GLY A 383 28.09 0.58 4.72
C GLY A 383 28.46 1.75 5.62
N ASP A 384 27.87 2.94 5.45
CA ASP A 384 28.11 4.09 6.32
C ASP A 384 27.62 3.80 7.76
N PRO A 385 28.37 4.24 8.80
CA PRO A 385 27.98 4.02 10.18
C PRO A 385 26.73 4.87 10.52
N ILE A 386 25.77 4.27 11.23
CA ILE A 386 24.61 5.00 11.76
C ILE A 386 24.81 5.26 13.24
N THR A 387 24.71 6.53 13.62
CA THR A 387 25.05 7.05 14.95
C THR A 387 23.96 7.96 15.50
N ALA A 388 24.15 8.46 16.72
CA ALA A 388 23.24 9.44 17.32
C ALA A 388 23.14 10.75 16.51
N TYR A 389 24.18 11.10 15.74
CA TYR A 389 24.14 12.23 14.82
C TYR A 389 23.11 12.04 13.72
N ASP A 390 23.02 10.85 13.11
CA ASP A 390 22.08 10.55 12.03
C ASP A 390 20.62 10.61 12.52
N VAL A 391 20.37 10.15 13.75
CA VAL A 391 19.05 10.29 14.39
C VAL A 391 18.71 11.75 14.63
N TRP A 392 19.62 12.51 15.24
CA TRP A 392 19.44 13.95 15.45
C TRP A 392 19.17 14.68 14.13
N TYR A 393 19.97 14.40 13.10
CA TYR A 393 19.82 15.01 11.78
C TYR A 393 18.45 14.71 11.17
N SER A 394 18.03 13.44 11.20
CA SER A 394 16.74 13.01 10.62
C SER A 394 15.57 13.68 11.35
N VAL A 395 15.62 13.74 12.69
CA VAL A 395 14.60 14.45 13.48
C VAL A 395 14.59 15.95 13.15
N ILE A 396 15.74 16.62 13.02
CA ILE A 396 15.77 18.03 12.63
C ILE A 396 15.17 18.22 11.23
N ARG A 397 15.45 17.31 10.31
CA ARG A 397 14.87 17.33 8.96
C ARG A 397 13.36 17.19 8.98
N ASP A 398 12.84 16.22 9.73
CA ASP A 398 11.42 15.99 9.92
C ASP A 398 10.70 17.24 10.48
N LEU A 399 11.26 17.87 11.52
CA LEU A 399 10.75 19.11 12.09
C LEU A 399 10.71 20.27 11.07
N LEU A 400 11.65 20.34 10.13
CA LEU A 400 11.65 21.33 9.05
C LEU A 400 10.57 21.02 8.01
N CYS A 401 10.32 19.74 7.73
CA CYS A 401 9.29 19.37 6.77
C CYS A 401 7.86 19.35 7.34
N ALA A 402 7.65 19.62 8.64
CA ALA A 402 6.35 19.55 9.32
C ALA A 402 5.22 20.42 8.72
N GLY A 403 5.56 21.47 7.97
CA GLY A 403 4.61 22.34 7.25
C GLY A 403 4.51 22.08 5.74
N GLY A 404 5.12 21.00 5.26
CA GLY A 404 5.18 20.64 3.85
C GLY A 404 3.81 20.41 3.23
N THR A 405 3.75 20.47 1.89
CA THR A 405 2.51 20.37 1.12
C THR A 405 2.72 19.53 -0.15
N PRO A 406 1.92 18.49 -0.47
CA PRO A 406 0.88 17.87 0.36
C PRO A 406 1.35 17.55 1.78
N GLY A 407 0.41 17.42 2.72
CA GLY A 407 0.75 17.26 4.14
C GLY A 407 1.79 16.17 4.35
N THR A 408 2.77 16.43 5.24
CA THR A 408 3.90 15.55 5.54
C THR A 408 3.77 14.97 6.94
N PRO A 409 4.44 13.86 7.29
CA PRO A 409 4.33 13.27 8.63
C PRO A 409 5.00 14.10 9.74
N GLY A 410 5.85 15.09 9.41
CA GLY A 410 6.65 15.79 10.42
C GLY A 410 5.88 16.59 11.46
N TRP A 411 4.60 16.88 11.23
CA TRP A 411 3.75 17.45 12.28
C TRP A 411 3.67 16.53 13.52
N ILE A 412 3.79 15.21 13.36
CA ILE A 412 3.61 14.18 14.39
C ILE A 412 4.66 14.30 15.49
N LEU A 413 5.95 14.41 15.15
CA LEU A 413 6.99 14.64 16.15
C LEU A 413 7.01 16.09 16.62
N THR A 414 6.74 17.03 15.70
CA THR A 414 6.80 18.47 15.98
C THR A 414 5.84 18.88 17.10
N GLN A 415 4.63 18.31 17.19
CA GLN A 415 3.67 18.61 18.27
C GLN A 415 4.17 18.25 19.67
N TYR A 416 5.10 17.28 19.80
CA TYR A 416 5.66 16.90 21.09
C TYR A 416 6.96 17.63 21.40
N LEU A 417 7.65 18.15 20.40
CA LEU A 417 9.00 18.70 20.53
C LEU A 417 9.03 20.23 20.48
N ILE A 418 8.07 20.86 19.81
CA ILE A 418 8.01 22.31 19.64
C ILE A 418 6.91 22.93 20.52
N PRO A 419 7.24 23.89 21.40
CA PRO A 419 6.26 24.53 22.27
C PRO A 419 5.27 25.39 21.48
N ASN A 420 3.98 25.23 21.79
CA ASN A 420 2.85 25.92 21.14
C ASN A 420 2.81 25.72 19.62
N TYR A 421 3.22 24.54 19.15
CA TYR A 421 3.15 24.18 17.75
C TYR A 421 1.69 24.06 17.29
N THR A 422 1.43 24.52 16.06
CA THR A 422 0.17 24.28 15.37
C THR A 422 0.43 23.16 14.34
N PRO A 423 -0.24 22.00 14.43
CA PRO A 423 -0.08 20.91 13.48
C PRO A 423 -0.13 21.38 12.02
N PHE A 424 0.68 20.77 11.16
CA PHE A 424 0.74 21.04 9.71
C PHE A 424 1.25 22.43 9.33
N THR A 425 1.98 23.11 10.21
CA THR A 425 2.61 24.41 9.93
C THR A 425 4.13 24.33 9.94
N PHE A 426 4.80 25.23 9.22
CA PHE A 426 6.25 25.38 9.31
C PHE A 426 6.64 26.02 10.64
N VAL A 427 7.76 25.58 11.21
CA VAL A 427 8.25 26.09 12.49
C VAL A 427 9.01 27.40 12.30
N VAL A 428 9.72 27.58 11.18
CA VAL A 428 10.44 28.81 10.84
C VAL A 428 9.62 29.62 9.83
N THR A 429 8.81 30.55 10.31
CA THR A 429 7.84 31.24 9.44
C THR A 429 8.41 32.35 8.56
N ALA A 430 9.67 32.75 8.80
CA ALA A 430 10.35 33.78 8.04
C ALA A 430 11.89 33.60 8.08
N PRO A 431 12.62 34.13 7.07
CA PRO A 431 14.09 34.13 7.02
C PRO A 431 14.83 34.59 8.29
N ASN A 432 14.22 35.47 9.08
CA ASN A 432 14.79 36.06 10.28
C ASN A 432 14.16 35.50 11.58
N ASP A 433 13.38 34.43 11.51
CA ASP A 433 12.74 33.79 12.66
C ASP A 433 13.75 32.96 13.47
N THR A 434 14.59 33.67 14.22
CA THR A 434 15.62 33.04 15.07
C THR A 434 15.02 32.20 16.20
N GLN A 435 13.77 32.47 16.60
CA GLN A 435 13.10 31.71 17.65
C GLN A 435 12.65 30.34 17.13
N GLY A 436 12.10 30.26 15.91
CA GLY A 436 11.79 28.98 15.27
C GLY A 436 13.02 28.10 15.15
N ALA A 437 14.13 28.66 14.62
CA ALA A 437 15.39 27.92 14.47
C ALA A 437 15.98 27.43 15.81
N GLU A 438 15.92 28.26 16.86
CA GLU A 438 16.37 27.88 18.20
C GLU A 438 15.52 26.75 18.79
N LYS A 439 14.19 26.78 18.61
CA LYS A 439 13.30 25.71 19.07
C LYS A 439 13.63 24.38 18.39
N ILE A 440 13.85 24.38 17.08
CA ILE A 440 14.22 23.17 16.33
C ILE A 440 15.52 22.56 16.87
N ILE A 441 16.59 23.36 17.00
CA ILE A 441 17.88 22.84 17.49
C ILE A 441 17.80 22.34 18.94
N ASN A 442 16.99 22.99 19.79
CA ASN A 442 16.87 22.61 21.19
C ASN A 442 15.90 21.43 21.42
N ALA A 443 15.08 21.05 20.44
CA ALA A 443 14.14 19.94 20.53
C ALA A 443 14.84 18.59 20.74
N VAL A 444 16.05 18.42 20.17
CA VAL A 444 16.78 17.17 20.21
C VAL A 444 18.29 17.42 20.27
N THR A 445 18.99 16.65 21.08
CA THR A 445 20.46 16.71 21.23
C THR A 445 21.06 15.32 21.08
N TYR A 446 22.33 15.24 20.68
CA TYR A 446 23.06 13.98 20.57
C TYR A 446 24.42 14.04 21.27
N ASP A 447 24.92 12.87 21.66
CA ASP A 447 26.29 12.67 22.17
C ASP A 447 26.93 11.49 21.43
N ASN A 448 27.96 11.78 20.65
CA ASN A 448 28.70 10.77 19.88
C ASN A 448 29.59 9.87 20.74
N VAL A 449 29.98 10.29 21.95
CA VAL A 449 30.83 9.50 22.85
C VAL A 449 30.01 8.38 23.48
N THR A 450 28.81 8.70 23.96
CA THR A 450 27.89 7.73 24.55
C THR A 450 26.96 7.08 23.51
N ASN A 451 26.94 7.62 22.29
CA ASN A 451 26.05 7.26 21.17
C ASN A 451 24.57 7.31 21.58
N THR A 452 24.18 8.40 22.22
CA THR A 452 22.81 8.65 22.69
C THR A 452 22.20 9.87 22.02
N VAL A 453 20.89 9.81 21.79
CA VAL A 453 20.05 10.94 21.39
C VAL A 453 19.08 11.26 22.52
N THR A 454 18.89 12.53 22.86
CA THR A 454 17.95 12.99 23.90
C THR A 454 16.96 13.97 23.30
N PHE A 455 15.68 13.64 23.42
CA PHE A 455 14.55 14.48 23.04
C PHE A 455 14.09 15.32 24.23
N HIS A 456 13.85 16.60 24.00
CA HIS A 456 13.50 17.60 25.01
C HIS A 456 12.07 18.09 24.78
N LEU A 457 11.14 17.56 25.58
CA LEU A 457 9.72 17.84 25.44
C LEU A 457 9.37 19.07 26.28
N PRO A 458 8.66 20.07 25.72
CA PRO A 458 8.38 21.35 26.38
C PRO A 458 7.35 21.21 27.52
N LYS A 459 6.65 20.08 27.61
CA LYS A 459 5.69 19.73 28.66
C LYS A 459 5.81 18.25 29.01
N PRO A 460 5.42 17.83 30.24
CA PRO A 460 5.33 16.41 30.58
C PRO A 460 4.45 15.65 29.58
N THR A 461 5.01 14.65 28.92
CA THR A 461 4.29 13.79 27.95
C THR A 461 4.53 12.34 28.33
N SER A 462 3.48 11.53 28.45
CA SER A 462 3.64 10.13 28.86
C SER A 462 4.51 9.33 27.89
N PRO A 463 5.20 8.26 28.37
CA PRO A 463 5.95 7.40 27.47
C PRO A 463 5.09 6.78 26.37
N GLU A 464 3.83 6.44 26.68
CA GLU A 464 2.87 5.91 25.71
C GLU A 464 2.67 6.88 24.54
N ALA A 465 2.33 8.15 24.82
CA ALA A 465 2.11 9.14 23.77
C ALA A 465 3.38 9.39 22.93
N PHE A 466 4.54 9.61 23.58
CA PHE A 466 5.76 9.92 22.85
C PHE A 466 6.32 8.73 22.06
N PHE A 467 6.21 7.51 22.60
CA PHE A 467 6.66 6.31 21.89
C PHE A 467 5.81 5.98 20.66
N THR A 468 4.53 6.36 20.65
CA THR A 468 3.70 6.19 19.44
C THR A 468 4.25 6.99 18.25
N ALA A 469 4.69 8.23 18.49
CA ALA A 469 5.23 9.13 17.48
C ALA A 469 6.63 8.71 17.01
N ILE A 470 7.51 8.30 17.94
CA ILE A 470 8.87 7.85 17.60
C ILE A 470 8.90 6.47 16.92
N ALA A 471 7.81 5.70 17.05
CA ALA A 471 7.71 4.39 16.41
C ALA A 471 7.40 4.48 14.90
N ASP A 472 6.80 5.58 14.45
CA ASP A 472 6.34 5.77 13.07
C ASP A 472 7.53 5.96 12.11
N PRO A 473 7.72 5.07 11.11
CA PRO A 473 8.79 5.23 10.13
C PRO A 473 8.57 6.43 9.19
N LEU A 474 7.34 6.95 9.05
CA LEU A 474 7.10 8.25 8.44
C LEU A 474 7.48 9.33 9.45
N GLY A 475 8.45 10.17 9.09
CA GLY A 475 9.03 11.21 9.94
C GLY A 475 10.08 10.75 10.97
N ALA A 476 9.89 9.60 11.65
CA ALA A 476 10.90 9.09 12.61
C ALA A 476 11.91 8.11 12.00
N GLY A 477 11.79 7.79 10.70
CA GLY A 477 12.73 6.96 9.97
C GLY A 477 14.12 7.59 9.90
N VAL A 478 15.15 6.85 10.35
CA VAL A 478 16.53 7.39 10.39
C VAL A 478 17.15 7.34 8.99
N LEU A 479 17.54 8.49 8.47
CA LEU A 479 18.21 8.67 7.17
C LEU A 479 19.75 8.70 7.34
N ASP A 480 20.48 8.35 6.28
CA ASP A 480 21.94 8.54 6.19
C ASP A 480 22.25 10.02 5.92
N ALA A 481 22.60 10.77 6.97
CA ALA A 481 22.87 12.20 6.90
C ALA A 481 24.02 12.52 5.92
N LYS A 482 25.04 11.65 5.89
CA LYS A 482 26.19 11.81 4.99
C LYS A 482 25.80 11.60 3.53
N TRP A 483 24.85 10.72 3.23
CA TRP A 483 24.32 10.58 1.88
C TRP A 483 23.45 11.78 1.48
N LEU A 484 22.58 12.28 2.36
CA LEU A 484 21.75 13.47 2.08
C LEU A 484 22.62 14.69 1.68
N GLU A 485 23.72 14.90 2.39
CA GLU A 485 24.69 15.96 2.03
C GLU A 485 25.33 15.75 0.63
N GLN A 486 25.63 14.50 0.26
CA GLN A 486 26.26 14.18 -1.04
C GLN A 486 25.33 14.43 -2.24
N VAL A 487 24.03 14.21 -2.08
CA VAL A 487 23.02 14.40 -3.14
C VAL A 487 22.41 15.81 -3.15
N GLY A 488 22.98 16.73 -2.37
CA GLY A 488 22.54 18.12 -2.32
C GLY A 488 21.23 18.34 -1.55
N ALA A 489 20.80 17.38 -0.73
CA ALA A 489 19.67 17.48 0.18
C ALA A 489 20.08 17.82 1.62
N GLY A 490 21.32 18.30 1.80
CA GLY A 490 21.91 18.57 3.11
C GLY A 490 21.36 19.83 3.78
N ILE A 491 21.14 19.78 5.10
CA ILE A 491 20.78 20.93 5.93
C ILE A 491 22.01 21.79 6.21
N ASN A 492 21.91 23.11 6.01
CA ASN A 492 23.02 24.03 6.25
C ASN A 492 23.07 24.51 7.71
N PHE A 493 23.91 23.86 8.52
CA PHE A 493 24.13 24.20 9.92
C PHE A 493 25.21 25.28 10.17
N THR A 494 25.69 25.99 9.14
CA THR A 494 26.77 26.98 9.30
C THR A 494 26.44 28.06 10.35
N GLY A 495 25.17 28.50 10.40
CA GLY A 495 24.72 29.46 11.40
C GLY A 495 24.82 28.93 12.83
N LEU A 496 24.55 27.63 13.05
CA LEU A 496 24.70 26.98 14.36
C LEU A 496 26.16 26.99 14.81
N TYR A 497 27.08 26.55 13.93
CA TYR A 497 28.51 26.47 14.25
C TYR A 497 29.19 27.84 14.44
N ASN A 498 28.70 28.87 13.74
CA ASN A 498 29.21 30.24 13.87
C ASN A 498 28.51 31.06 14.97
N HIS A 499 27.60 30.46 15.75
CA HIS A 499 26.76 31.15 16.72
C HIS A 499 25.97 32.34 16.12
N ASN A 500 25.49 32.18 14.88
CA ASN A 500 24.68 33.16 14.15
C ASN A 500 23.30 32.58 13.86
N MET A 501 22.35 32.83 14.76
CA MET A 501 20.99 32.28 14.67
C MET A 501 20.19 32.85 13.49
N THR A 502 20.47 34.09 13.06
CA THR A 502 19.81 34.65 11.86
C THR A 502 20.25 33.92 10.61
N GLN A 503 21.54 33.56 10.50
CA GLN A 503 22.01 32.74 9.38
C GLN A 503 21.40 31.34 9.42
N LEU A 504 21.18 30.76 10.60
CA LEU A 504 20.54 29.46 10.74
C LEU A 504 19.05 29.52 10.35
N ALA A 505 18.32 30.54 10.81
CA ALA A 505 16.92 30.75 10.47
C ALA A 505 16.72 30.91 8.96
N GLU A 506 17.58 31.68 8.29
CA GLU A 506 17.54 31.78 6.82
C GLU A 506 17.75 30.39 6.18
N ALA A 507 18.77 29.65 6.61
CA ALA A 507 19.04 28.32 6.07
C ALA A 507 17.87 27.35 6.25
N PHE A 508 17.24 27.36 7.44
CA PHE A 508 16.08 26.55 7.75
C PHE A 508 14.87 26.95 6.91
N TYR A 509 14.53 28.24 6.87
CA TYR A 509 13.44 28.75 6.04
C TYR A 509 13.59 28.33 4.57
N GLN A 510 14.81 28.38 4.01
CA GLN A 510 15.07 27.91 2.65
C GLN A 510 14.91 26.39 2.50
N TYR A 511 15.33 25.61 3.51
CA TYR A 511 15.14 24.15 3.51
C TYR A 511 13.66 23.76 3.56
N GLU A 512 12.86 24.41 4.40
CA GLU A 512 11.42 24.20 4.52
C GLU A 512 10.70 24.36 3.16
N GLN A 513 11.18 25.27 2.29
CA GLN A 513 10.61 25.43 0.93
C GLN A 513 10.78 24.20 0.03
N THR A 514 11.79 23.36 0.32
CA THR A 514 12.05 22.12 -0.41
C THR A 514 11.11 20.99 -0.02
N CYS A 515 10.36 21.13 1.08
CA CYS A 515 9.35 20.17 1.54
C CYS A 515 7.96 20.42 0.90
N ASN A 516 7.90 21.22 -0.18
CA ASN A 516 6.69 21.44 -0.96
C ASN A 516 6.80 20.76 -2.33
N GLU A 517 5.68 20.20 -2.79
CA GLU A 517 5.60 19.54 -4.08
C GLU A 517 6.05 20.46 -5.22
N GLY A 518 6.79 19.88 -6.16
CA GLY A 518 7.49 20.60 -7.22
C GLY A 518 8.90 21.07 -6.85
N ASN A 519 9.24 21.12 -5.55
CA ASN A 519 10.58 21.52 -5.06
C ASN A 519 11.37 20.36 -4.42
N TYR A 520 10.79 19.15 -4.34
CA TYR A 520 11.45 18.00 -3.74
C TYR A 520 12.79 17.66 -4.41
N ASN A 521 13.75 17.17 -3.61
CA ASN A 521 14.94 16.54 -4.17
C ASN A 521 14.56 15.15 -4.73
N THR A 522 14.68 14.98 -6.04
CA THR A 522 14.23 13.76 -6.72
C THR A 522 15.10 12.53 -6.43
N GLU A 523 16.35 12.70 -6.01
CA GLU A 523 17.18 11.58 -5.53
C GLU A 523 16.77 11.13 -4.13
N VAL A 524 16.21 12.02 -3.30
CA VAL A 524 15.67 11.62 -1.99
C VAL A 524 14.26 11.05 -2.11
N GLN A 525 13.44 11.65 -2.96
CA GLN A 525 12.11 11.13 -3.30
C GLN A 525 12.19 9.70 -3.86
N TRP A 526 13.20 9.43 -4.71
CA TRP A 526 13.41 8.14 -5.37
C TRP A 526 14.84 7.62 -5.16
N PRO A 527 15.18 7.17 -3.93
CA PRO A 527 16.54 6.85 -3.53
C PRO A 527 17.14 5.70 -4.35
N PRO A 528 18.35 5.88 -4.92
CA PRO A 528 19.04 4.81 -5.62
C PRO A 528 19.53 3.74 -4.62
N PRO A 529 19.99 2.56 -5.08
CA PRO A 529 20.51 1.51 -4.20
C PRO A 529 21.72 1.91 -3.32
N THR A 530 22.31 3.07 -3.58
CA THR A 530 23.44 3.65 -2.84
C THR A 530 23.02 4.61 -1.72
N ALA A 531 21.72 4.85 -1.51
CA ALA A 531 21.18 5.89 -0.62
C ALA A 531 21.39 5.68 0.90
N GLY A 532 21.98 4.55 1.30
CA GLY A 532 22.25 4.32 2.72
C GLY A 532 21.00 4.00 3.55
N PHE A 533 20.19 3.06 3.08
CA PHE A 533 18.99 2.58 3.78
C PHE A 533 19.33 1.98 5.15
N THR A 534 18.61 2.36 6.19
CA THR A 534 18.92 2.00 7.59
C THR A 534 18.10 0.84 8.12
N GLY A 535 17.08 0.39 7.39
CA GLY A 535 16.20 -0.73 7.74
C GLY A 535 16.74 -2.11 7.35
N PRO A 536 15.92 -3.17 7.56
CA PRO A 536 16.28 -4.55 7.21
C PRO A 536 16.48 -4.75 5.71
N TYR A 537 15.81 -3.97 4.86
CA TYR A 537 15.94 -4.03 3.41
C TYR A 537 16.51 -2.73 2.83
N TYR A 538 16.86 -2.76 1.55
CA TYR A 538 17.18 -1.58 0.75
C TYR A 538 16.50 -1.66 -0.61
N VAL A 539 16.18 -0.50 -1.21
CA VAL A 539 15.62 -0.43 -2.57
C VAL A 539 16.72 -0.77 -3.58
N ALA A 540 16.61 -1.92 -4.23
CA ALA A 540 17.55 -2.38 -5.24
C ALA A 540 17.18 -1.94 -6.65
N ALA A 541 15.90 -1.77 -6.94
CA ALA A 541 15.38 -1.19 -8.18
C ALA A 541 13.96 -0.67 -7.97
N TYR A 542 13.65 0.46 -8.60
CA TYR A 542 12.30 1.02 -8.64
C TYR A 542 11.90 1.31 -10.09
N THR A 543 10.73 0.83 -10.46
CA THR A 543 10.09 1.04 -11.75
C THR A 543 8.86 1.91 -11.49
N PRO A 544 8.90 3.22 -11.82
CA PRO A 544 7.89 4.18 -11.38
C PRO A 544 6.45 3.72 -11.59
N GLY A 545 5.71 3.57 -10.49
CA GLY A 545 4.31 3.11 -10.44
C GLY A 545 4.04 1.63 -10.80
N GLN A 546 5.07 0.83 -11.09
CA GLN A 546 4.92 -0.55 -11.57
C GLN A 546 5.47 -1.60 -10.60
N SER A 547 6.68 -1.38 -10.10
CA SER A 547 7.30 -2.35 -9.18
C SER A 547 8.45 -1.77 -8.39
N VAL A 548 8.70 -2.37 -7.23
CA VAL A 548 9.93 -2.17 -6.45
C VAL A 548 10.56 -3.51 -6.09
N VAL A 549 11.90 -3.55 -6.08
CA VAL A 549 12.69 -4.70 -5.67
C VAL A 549 13.44 -4.34 -4.40
N LEU A 550 13.17 -5.04 -3.31
CA LEU A 550 13.85 -4.89 -2.04
C LEU A 550 14.82 -6.06 -1.83
N LYS A 551 16.06 -5.74 -1.44
CA LYS A 551 17.07 -6.75 -1.10
C LYS A 551 17.49 -6.62 0.36
N PRO A 552 17.90 -7.73 1.01
CA PRO A 552 18.39 -7.68 2.39
C PRO A 552 19.53 -6.68 2.53
N ASN A 553 19.43 -5.77 3.51
CA ASN A 553 20.54 -4.91 3.91
C ASN A 553 21.70 -5.80 4.38
N PRO A 554 22.86 -5.79 3.70
CA PRO A 554 23.97 -6.70 4.01
C PRO A 554 24.55 -6.46 5.41
N TYR A 555 24.35 -5.27 5.98
CA TYR A 555 24.85 -4.87 7.29
C TYR A 555 23.79 -4.89 8.41
N TRP A 556 22.56 -5.36 8.13
CA TRP A 556 21.52 -5.46 9.16
C TRP A 556 21.97 -6.38 10.32
N PRO A 557 21.79 -5.97 11.59
CA PRO A 557 22.20 -6.78 12.75
C PRO A 557 21.52 -8.16 12.80
N ASN A 558 22.16 -9.12 13.47
CA ASN A 558 21.63 -10.49 13.63
C ASN A 558 20.81 -10.68 14.90
N ASP A 559 20.78 -9.68 15.78
CA ASP A 559 20.37 -9.78 17.18
C ASP A 559 19.29 -8.77 17.57
N ILE A 560 18.52 -8.27 16.61
CA ILE A 560 17.34 -7.46 16.90
C ILE A 560 16.19 -8.39 17.31
N PRO A 561 15.68 -8.30 18.54
CA PRO A 561 14.58 -9.15 18.99
C PRO A 561 13.34 -8.98 18.12
N TYR A 562 12.66 -10.08 17.82
CA TYR A 562 11.41 -10.14 17.04
C TYR A 562 11.49 -9.72 15.56
N ILE A 563 12.57 -9.07 15.11
CA ILE A 563 12.80 -8.73 13.70
C ILE A 563 13.84 -9.69 13.13
N PRO A 564 13.45 -10.62 12.23
CA PRO A 564 14.39 -11.57 11.66
C PRO A 564 15.41 -10.84 10.78
N ARG A 565 16.65 -11.35 10.73
CA ARG A 565 17.56 -10.91 9.67
C ARG A 565 17.01 -11.39 8.32
N PRO A 566 16.74 -10.47 7.38
CA PRO A 566 16.16 -10.86 6.10
C PRO A 566 17.16 -11.66 5.27
N ASN A 567 16.66 -12.65 4.55
CA ASN A 567 17.43 -13.51 3.66
C ASN A 567 16.76 -13.71 2.29
N THR A 568 15.61 -13.10 2.06
CA THR A 568 14.84 -13.17 0.82
C THR A 568 14.90 -11.85 0.07
N THR A 569 14.79 -11.89 -1.26
CA THR A 569 14.45 -10.69 -2.06
C THR A 569 12.93 -10.51 -2.00
N VAL A 570 12.43 -9.28 -1.90
CA VAL A 570 11.00 -8.97 -2.02
C VAL A 570 10.79 -8.22 -3.33
N ILE A 571 9.80 -8.64 -4.11
CA ILE A 571 9.37 -7.92 -5.31
C ILE A 571 7.91 -7.57 -5.13
N ILE A 572 7.61 -6.28 -5.13
CA ILE A 572 6.25 -5.76 -5.05
C ILE A 572 5.87 -5.30 -6.44
N TYR A 573 4.75 -5.81 -6.94
CA TYR A 573 4.15 -5.42 -8.21
C TYR A 573 2.86 -4.65 -7.95
N TRP A 574 2.80 -3.42 -8.41
CA TRP A 574 1.57 -2.63 -8.44
C TRP A 574 0.84 -2.91 -9.76
N VAL A 575 -0.26 -3.63 -9.64
CA VAL A 575 -1.04 -4.20 -10.74
C VAL A 575 -2.34 -3.43 -10.90
N LYS A 576 -2.62 -2.96 -12.11
CA LYS A 576 -3.83 -2.19 -12.42
C LYS A 576 -5.08 -3.06 -12.49
N ASP A 577 -4.97 -4.21 -13.13
CA ASP A 577 -6.12 -5.07 -13.39
C ASP A 577 -6.26 -6.13 -12.28
N PRO A 578 -7.39 -6.17 -11.55
CA PRO A 578 -7.58 -7.12 -10.46
C PRO A 578 -7.56 -8.57 -10.94
N GLN A 579 -8.01 -8.86 -12.16
CA GLN A 579 -7.93 -10.21 -12.72
C GLN A 579 -6.48 -10.64 -12.88
N THR A 580 -5.61 -9.76 -13.37
CA THR A 580 -4.17 -10.01 -13.50
C THR A 580 -3.54 -10.29 -12.14
N ALA A 581 -3.82 -9.48 -11.11
CA ALA A 581 -3.32 -9.71 -9.76
C ALA A 581 -3.81 -11.05 -9.17
N TYR A 582 -5.11 -11.35 -9.32
CA TYR A 582 -5.69 -12.63 -8.92
C TYR A 582 -5.02 -13.81 -9.64
N GLU A 583 -4.82 -13.75 -10.95
CA GLU A 583 -4.19 -14.83 -11.72
C GLU A 583 -2.70 -14.99 -11.39
N MET A 584 -1.98 -13.89 -11.14
CA MET A 584 -0.62 -13.95 -10.63
C MET A 584 -0.59 -14.78 -9.33
N PHE A 585 -1.49 -14.50 -8.39
CA PHE A 585 -1.59 -15.30 -7.18
C PHE A 585 -2.07 -16.73 -7.44
N ALA A 586 -3.21 -16.93 -8.11
CA ALA A 586 -3.83 -18.24 -8.31
C ALA A 586 -2.90 -19.24 -9.02
N SER A 587 -2.12 -18.77 -10.00
CA SER A 587 -1.14 -19.59 -10.73
C SER A 587 0.17 -19.85 -9.96
N GLY A 588 0.37 -19.23 -8.78
CA GLY A 588 1.60 -19.35 -8.00
C GLY A 588 2.72 -18.39 -8.45
N GLN A 589 2.38 -17.37 -9.23
CA GLN A 589 3.31 -16.31 -9.60
C GLN A 589 3.50 -15.23 -8.52
N ALA A 590 2.51 -15.05 -7.65
CA ALA A 590 2.62 -14.23 -6.46
C ALA A 590 2.40 -15.08 -5.21
N ASP A 591 3.16 -14.76 -4.16
CA ASP A 591 3.08 -15.36 -2.83
C ASP A 591 2.03 -14.66 -1.96
N ILE A 592 1.83 -13.37 -2.22
CA ILE A 592 0.89 -12.49 -1.53
C ILE A 592 0.05 -11.74 -2.57
N VAL A 593 -1.24 -11.56 -2.30
CA VAL A 593 -2.12 -10.67 -3.07
C VAL A 593 -2.94 -9.78 -2.15
N THR A 594 -3.02 -8.50 -2.48
CA THR A 594 -3.71 -7.46 -1.69
C THR A 594 -4.42 -6.46 -2.61
N GLY A 595 -5.37 -5.70 -2.05
CA GLY A 595 -6.13 -4.66 -2.76
C GLY A 595 -7.19 -5.18 -3.74
N LEU A 596 -7.46 -6.49 -3.80
CA LEU A 596 -8.47 -7.02 -4.71
C LEU A 596 -9.88 -6.49 -4.35
N PRO A 597 -10.73 -6.19 -5.36
CA PRO A 597 -12.12 -5.83 -5.12
C PRO A 597 -12.87 -6.94 -4.37
N SER A 598 -13.87 -6.55 -3.56
CA SER A 598 -14.67 -7.48 -2.74
C SER A 598 -15.27 -8.65 -3.55
N SER A 599 -15.59 -8.41 -4.81
CA SER A 599 -16.09 -9.42 -5.76
C SER A 599 -15.16 -10.62 -6.00
N TYR A 600 -13.86 -10.51 -5.68
CA TYR A 600 -12.88 -11.59 -5.80
C TYR A 600 -12.80 -12.49 -4.56
N VAL A 601 -13.32 -12.07 -3.41
CA VAL A 601 -13.25 -12.87 -2.17
C VAL A 601 -13.86 -14.27 -2.32
N PRO A 602 -15.00 -14.48 -2.99
CA PRO A 602 -15.51 -15.83 -3.23
C PRO A 602 -14.54 -16.74 -4.00
N LEU A 603 -13.74 -16.19 -4.92
CA LEU A 603 -12.71 -16.96 -5.65
C LEU A 603 -11.54 -17.31 -4.73
N LEU A 604 -11.13 -16.37 -3.88
CA LEU A 604 -10.08 -16.59 -2.89
C LEU A 604 -10.47 -17.65 -1.84
N GLN A 605 -11.71 -17.60 -1.35
CA GLN A 605 -12.27 -18.63 -0.46
C GLN A 605 -12.28 -20.02 -1.12
N GLN A 606 -12.50 -20.11 -2.44
CA GLN A 606 -12.37 -21.37 -3.17
C GLN A 606 -10.92 -21.88 -3.24
N LEU A 607 -9.94 -20.98 -3.37
CA LEU A 607 -8.51 -21.35 -3.30
C LEU A 607 -8.14 -21.82 -1.89
N GLU A 608 -8.63 -21.14 -0.85
CA GLU A 608 -8.43 -21.55 0.54
C GLU A 608 -9.04 -22.91 0.85
N ALA A 609 -10.27 -23.17 0.39
CA ALA A 609 -10.92 -24.48 0.53
C ALA A 609 -10.15 -25.62 -0.17
N LYS A 610 -9.34 -25.30 -1.19
CA LYS A 610 -8.42 -26.23 -1.87
C LYS A 610 -7.04 -26.32 -1.20
N GLY A 611 -6.79 -25.57 -0.13
CA GLY A 611 -5.48 -25.47 0.51
C GLY A 611 -4.44 -24.78 -0.37
N GLN A 612 -4.85 -23.83 -1.20
CA GLN A 612 -3.99 -23.08 -2.13
C GLN A 612 -3.81 -21.60 -1.74
N ALA A 613 -4.53 -21.15 -0.72
CA ALA A 613 -4.45 -19.81 -0.13
C ALA A 613 -4.72 -19.91 1.38
N LYS A 614 -4.36 -18.86 2.12
CA LYS A 614 -4.81 -18.58 3.49
C LYS A 614 -5.28 -17.13 3.55
N LEU A 615 -6.49 -16.91 4.04
CA LEU A 615 -7.07 -15.58 4.23
C LEU A 615 -7.02 -15.24 5.72
N TYR A 616 -6.39 -14.12 6.04
CA TYR A 616 -6.43 -13.51 7.37
C TYR A 616 -7.28 -12.25 7.27
N SER A 617 -8.15 -12.00 8.23
CA SER A 617 -8.92 -10.76 8.30
C SER A 617 -8.79 -10.17 9.70
N PHE A 618 -8.63 -8.86 9.76
CA PHE A 618 -8.39 -8.13 10.99
C PHE A 618 -9.06 -6.75 10.95
N PRO A 619 -9.48 -6.22 12.11
CA PRO A 619 -10.00 -4.87 12.20
C PRO A 619 -8.90 -3.85 11.94
N THR A 620 -9.26 -2.70 11.37
CA THR A 620 -8.31 -1.61 11.15
C THR A 620 -8.66 -0.39 12.00
N LEU A 621 -7.65 0.44 12.27
CA LEU A 621 -7.85 1.81 12.73
C LEU A 621 -7.92 2.72 11.50
N SER A 622 -8.92 2.48 10.65
CA SER A 622 -9.14 3.28 9.44
C SER A 622 -10.60 3.69 9.32
N GLU A 623 -10.85 4.81 8.66
CA GLU A 623 -12.19 5.28 8.30
C GLU A 623 -12.17 5.73 6.84
N PHE A 624 -13.13 5.29 6.04
CA PHE A 624 -13.24 5.63 4.60
C PHE A 624 -14.52 6.41 4.32
N PHE A 625 -14.43 7.38 3.42
CA PHE A 625 -15.46 8.39 3.22
C PHE A 625 -15.35 9.11 1.86
N PHE A 626 -16.43 9.77 1.44
CA PHE A 626 -16.35 10.77 0.37
C PHE A 626 -16.14 12.17 0.95
N ILE A 627 -15.27 12.92 0.29
CA ILE A 627 -14.82 14.26 0.67
C ILE A 627 -15.44 15.29 -0.26
N PHE A 628 -15.87 16.41 0.31
CA PHE A 628 -16.22 17.61 -0.46
C PHE A 628 -15.05 18.60 -0.48
N VAL A 629 -14.64 19.03 -1.67
CA VAL A 629 -13.73 20.18 -1.80
C VAL A 629 -14.59 21.44 -1.85
N ILE A 630 -14.61 22.18 -0.74
CA ILE A 630 -15.47 23.37 -0.58
C ILE A 630 -14.87 24.63 -1.22
N ASN A 631 -13.61 24.56 -1.66
CA ASN A 631 -12.94 25.57 -2.46
C ASN A 631 -12.22 24.93 -3.68
N VAL A 632 -12.99 24.53 -4.69
CA VAL A 632 -12.47 23.80 -5.87
C VAL A 632 -11.59 24.70 -6.74
N SER A 633 -10.39 24.24 -7.06
CA SER A 633 -9.50 24.88 -8.03
C SER A 633 -10.01 24.69 -9.45
N GLN A 634 -10.66 25.71 -10.01
CA GLN A 634 -11.24 25.64 -11.35
C GLN A 634 -10.19 25.50 -12.46
N SER A 635 -9.02 26.14 -12.31
CA SER A 635 -7.94 26.02 -13.30
C SER A 635 -7.37 24.60 -13.36
N ALA A 636 -7.14 23.97 -12.21
CA ALA A 636 -6.71 22.58 -12.15
C ALA A 636 -7.82 21.62 -12.60
N LEU A 637 -9.08 21.89 -12.23
CA LEU A 637 -10.25 21.10 -12.66
C LEU A 637 -10.38 21.06 -14.19
N HIS A 638 -10.25 22.20 -14.87
CA HIS A 638 -10.28 22.25 -16.34
C HIS A 638 -9.09 21.54 -16.99
N SER A 639 -8.01 21.28 -16.25
CA SER A 639 -6.89 20.45 -16.73
C SER A 639 -7.25 18.97 -16.73
N ILE A 640 -8.18 18.54 -15.86
CA ILE A 640 -8.76 17.17 -15.88
C ILE A 640 -9.75 17.05 -17.05
N ASN A 641 -10.72 17.98 -17.15
CA ASN A 641 -11.66 18.06 -18.27
C ASN A 641 -12.09 19.52 -18.48
N PRO A 642 -11.81 20.13 -19.66
CA PRO A 642 -12.19 21.51 -19.95
C PRO A 642 -13.70 21.77 -19.95
N SER A 643 -14.53 20.72 -20.01
CA SER A 643 -15.99 20.83 -19.99
C SER A 643 -16.57 20.89 -18.57
N TYR A 644 -15.82 20.49 -17.54
CA TYR A 644 -16.29 20.60 -16.16
C TYR A 644 -16.63 22.06 -15.84
N SER A 645 -17.75 22.25 -15.16
CA SER A 645 -18.30 23.56 -14.84
C SER A 645 -18.99 23.51 -13.49
N ILE A 646 -18.30 23.99 -12.46
CA ILE A 646 -18.81 24.11 -11.10
C ILE A 646 -18.23 25.37 -10.47
N PRO A 647 -19.00 26.18 -9.71
CA PRO A 647 -18.43 27.25 -8.92
C PRO A 647 -17.45 26.69 -7.88
N SER A 648 -16.33 27.38 -7.62
CA SER A 648 -15.34 26.92 -6.62
C SER A 648 -15.93 26.69 -5.24
N TRP A 649 -16.94 27.48 -4.87
CA TRP A 649 -17.62 27.47 -3.57
C TRP A 649 -18.90 26.62 -3.53
N TYR A 650 -19.22 25.83 -4.57
CA TYR A 650 -20.50 25.11 -4.64
C TYR A 650 -20.76 24.23 -3.41
N PHE A 651 -19.73 23.50 -2.97
CA PHE A 651 -19.80 22.67 -1.77
C PHE A 651 -19.57 23.42 -0.46
N ALA A 652 -19.26 24.73 -0.48
CA ALA A 652 -19.28 25.53 0.75
C ALA A 652 -20.70 25.73 1.30
N ASN A 653 -21.75 25.47 0.52
CA ASN A 653 -23.12 25.52 1.00
C ASN A 653 -23.45 24.27 1.88
N PRO A 654 -23.71 24.42 3.19
CA PRO A 654 -23.94 23.29 4.08
C PRO A 654 -25.15 22.45 3.70
N LEU A 655 -26.21 23.07 3.16
CA LEU A 655 -27.42 22.35 2.77
C LEU A 655 -27.20 21.48 1.52
N VAL A 656 -26.27 21.86 0.64
CA VAL A 656 -25.86 21.03 -0.51
C VAL A 656 -25.12 19.79 0.00
N ARG A 657 -24.09 19.94 0.84
CA ARG A 657 -23.37 18.78 1.40
C ARG A 657 -24.30 17.84 2.16
N LYS A 658 -25.22 18.41 2.95
CA LYS A 658 -26.26 17.66 3.65
C LYS A 658 -27.17 16.91 2.67
N ALA A 659 -27.68 17.56 1.63
CA ALA A 659 -28.51 16.91 0.61
C ALA A 659 -27.79 15.72 -0.04
N PHE A 660 -26.52 15.94 -0.40
CA PHE A 660 -25.65 14.94 -1.02
C PHE A 660 -25.44 13.73 -0.09
N ALA A 661 -25.20 13.94 1.20
CA ALA A 661 -25.07 12.86 2.18
C ALA A 661 -26.38 12.04 2.32
N TYR A 662 -27.55 12.69 2.36
CA TYR A 662 -28.84 11.99 2.40
C TYR A 662 -29.21 11.30 1.06
N ALA A 663 -28.55 11.67 -0.04
CA ALA A 663 -28.70 10.99 -1.33
C ALA A 663 -27.83 9.73 -1.47
N PHE A 664 -26.87 9.50 -0.57
CA PHE A 664 -26.05 8.29 -0.60
C PHE A 664 -26.77 7.10 0.02
N ASN A 665 -26.83 5.96 -0.68
CA ASN A 665 -27.52 4.76 -0.18
C ASN A 665 -26.59 3.85 0.64
N TYR A 666 -26.43 4.17 1.92
CA TYR A 666 -25.56 3.44 2.85
C TYR A 666 -25.88 1.94 2.98
N THR A 667 -27.16 1.56 2.93
CA THR A 667 -27.55 0.14 3.08
C THR A 667 -27.17 -0.67 1.85
N GLN A 668 -27.42 -0.13 0.65
CA GLN A 668 -26.98 -0.76 -0.61
C GLN A 668 -25.45 -0.80 -0.70
N TYR A 669 -24.80 0.28 -0.28
CA TYR A 669 -23.34 0.36 -0.24
C TYR A 669 -22.73 -0.81 0.55
N ILE A 670 -23.08 -0.96 1.83
CA ILE A 670 -22.44 -1.97 2.69
C ILE A 670 -22.88 -3.41 2.33
N ASN A 671 -24.15 -3.63 1.99
CA ASN A 671 -24.68 -4.98 1.82
C ASN A 671 -24.42 -5.57 0.43
N ASP A 672 -24.47 -4.73 -0.62
CA ASP A 672 -24.50 -5.17 -2.02
C ASP A 672 -23.27 -4.75 -2.82
N ILE A 673 -22.77 -3.52 -2.61
CA ILE A 673 -21.60 -2.96 -3.34
C ILE A 673 -20.30 -3.44 -2.69
N VAL A 674 -20.04 -3.04 -1.43
CA VAL A 674 -18.97 -3.63 -0.60
C VAL A 674 -19.24 -5.12 -0.44
N GLY A 675 -20.50 -5.48 -0.17
CA GLY A 675 -20.98 -6.85 -0.35
C GLY A 675 -20.92 -7.72 0.91
N ASN A 676 -21.05 -7.14 2.11
CA ASN A 676 -21.05 -7.92 3.35
C ASN A 676 -22.09 -9.05 3.35
N VAL A 677 -23.32 -8.73 2.96
CA VAL A 677 -24.42 -9.70 2.86
C VAL A 677 -24.26 -10.55 1.60
N LYS A 678 -23.93 -9.93 0.47
CA LYS A 678 -23.82 -10.59 -0.84
C LYS A 678 -22.76 -11.68 -0.89
N TYR A 679 -21.60 -11.47 -0.26
CA TYR A 679 -20.46 -12.38 -0.29
C TYR A 679 -20.28 -13.18 1.01
N HIS A 680 -21.12 -12.95 2.02
CA HIS A 680 -21.02 -13.59 3.34
C HIS A 680 -19.63 -13.42 3.97
N PHE A 681 -19.06 -12.22 3.83
CA PHE A 681 -17.73 -11.85 4.32
C PHE A 681 -17.82 -10.50 5.02
N ASN A 682 -17.09 -10.30 6.12
CA ASN A 682 -17.16 -9.05 6.88
C ASN A 682 -16.07 -8.07 6.41
N PHE A 683 -16.38 -7.25 5.41
CA PHE A 683 -15.46 -6.24 4.90
C PHE A 683 -15.35 -4.99 5.78
N GLY A 684 -16.19 -4.87 6.82
CA GLY A 684 -16.21 -3.70 7.70
C GLY A 684 -17.61 -3.36 8.17
N SER A 685 -17.75 -2.26 8.90
CA SER A 685 -19.02 -1.79 9.44
C SER A 685 -19.25 -0.31 9.13
N PRO A 686 -20.50 0.11 8.85
CA PRO A 686 -20.80 1.52 8.70
C PRO A 686 -20.47 2.29 9.98
N TYR A 687 -19.76 3.39 9.84
CA TYR A 687 -19.46 4.32 10.91
C TYR A 687 -19.73 5.76 10.43
N CYS A 688 -20.00 6.68 11.35
CA CYS A 688 -20.43 8.04 11.05
C CYS A 688 -19.68 9.01 11.97
N GLY A 689 -18.42 9.23 11.66
CA GLY A 689 -17.49 9.93 12.53
C GLY A 689 -16.05 9.51 12.25
N VAL A 690 -15.11 9.96 13.07
CA VAL A 690 -13.69 9.62 12.98
C VAL A 690 -13.16 8.97 14.26
N LEU A 691 -13.87 9.06 15.38
CA LEU A 691 -13.46 8.40 16.64
C LEU A 691 -13.89 6.93 16.67
N ILE A 692 -13.34 6.15 15.74
CA ILE A 692 -13.66 4.74 15.42
C ILE A 692 -13.25 3.73 16.50
N SER A 693 -13.78 2.50 16.38
CA SER A 693 -13.49 1.43 17.34
C SER A 693 -12.01 1.08 17.31
N GLY A 694 -11.36 1.07 18.48
CA GLY A 694 -9.94 0.71 18.66
C GLY A 694 -9.05 1.88 19.06
N LEU A 695 -9.49 3.12 18.82
CA LEU A 695 -8.84 4.33 19.34
C LEU A 695 -9.19 4.55 20.82
N ASP A 696 -8.35 5.33 21.51
CA ASP A 696 -8.79 5.96 22.74
C ASP A 696 -9.96 6.92 22.45
N TYR A 697 -10.80 7.12 23.46
CA TYR A 697 -12.02 7.93 23.36
C TYR A 697 -13.04 7.54 22.27
N TYR A 698 -13.01 6.30 21.76
CA TYR A 698 -14.03 5.74 20.86
C TYR A 698 -15.46 6.15 21.25
N ILE A 699 -16.24 6.61 20.26
CA ILE A 699 -17.65 6.96 20.46
C ILE A 699 -18.53 5.90 19.81
N PRO A 700 -19.36 5.17 20.57
CA PRO A 700 -20.22 4.16 19.98
C PRO A 700 -21.26 4.79 19.06
N PRO A 701 -21.64 4.14 17.94
CA PRO A 701 -22.66 4.65 17.02
C PRO A 701 -23.99 5.04 17.68
N SER A 702 -24.34 4.43 18.82
CA SER A 702 -25.54 4.77 19.59
C SER A 702 -25.50 6.17 20.23
N GLU A 703 -24.32 6.77 20.36
CA GLU A 703 -24.12 8.12 20.92
C GLU A 703 -23.92 9.19 19.84
N LEU A 704 -23.72 8.78 18.58
CA LEU A 704 -23.58 9.69 17.45
C LEU A 704 -24.96 10.23 17.04
N THR A 705 -25.08 11.54 16.91
CA THR A 705 -26.34 12.20 16.54
C THR A 705 -26.20 12.94 15.22
N GLY A 706 -27.28 12.99 14.43
CA GLY A 706 -27.28 13.72 13.15
C GLY A 706 -26.73 12.96 11.94
N CYS A 707 -26.35 11.69 12.12
CA CYS A 707 -25.87 10.83 11.04
C CYS A 707 -26.87 10.74 9.88
N PRO A 708 -26.44 10.99 8.64
CA PRO A 708 -27.31 10.91 7.47
C PRO A 708 -27.91 9.52 7.30
N THR A 709 -29.10 9.48 6.73
CA THR A 709 -29.75 8.23 6.27
C THR A 709 -30.21 8.43 4.83
N PHE A 710 -30.33 7.35 4.07
CA PHE A 710 -30.75 7.45 2.67
C PHE A 710 -32.20 7.93 2.55
N ASN A 711 -32.41 9.13 1.99
CA ASN A 711 -33.72 9.73 1.79
C ASN A 711 -33.70 10.78 0.67
N LEU A 712 -34.05 10.37 -0.56
CA LEU A 712 -34.05 11.25 -1.74
C LEU A 712 -35.06 12.39 -1.65
N THR A 713 -36.22 12.17 -1.00
CA THR A 713 -37.24 13.22 -0.84
C THR A 713 -36.71 14.34 0.03
N TYR A 714 -36.06 14.00 1.14
CA TYR A 714 -35.47 14.98 2.04
C TYR A 714 -34.22 15.64 1.42
N ALA A 715 -33.38 14.88 0.71
CA ALA A 715 -32.25 15.43 -0.03
C ALA A 715 -32.69 16.46 -1.08
N ARG A 716 -33.78 16.21 -1.82
CA ARG A 716 -34.36 17.19 -2.74
C ARG A 716 -34.86 18.45 -2.02
N GLN A 717 -35.58 18.30 -0.91
CA GLN A 717 -36.03 19.44 -0.12
C GLN A 717 -34.84 20.31 0.33
N LEU A 718 -33.76 19.68 0.77
CA LEU A 718 -32.53 20.39 1.16
C LEU A 718 -31.89 21.12 -0.01
N MET A 719 -31.89 20.54 -1.22
CA MET A 719 -31.44 21.25 -2.43
C MET A 719 -32.30 22.49 -2.73
N GLU A 720 -33.63 22.38 -2.61
CA GLU A 720 -34.55 23.50 -2.80
C GLU A 720 -34.30 24.61 -1.74
N GLU A 721 -34.11 24.24 -0.47
CA GLU A 721 -33.80 25.16 0.64
C GLU A 721 -32.39 25.77 0.53
N SER A 722 -31.44 25.09 -0.11
CA SER A 722 -30.07 25.58 -0.29
C SER A 722 -29.97 26.83 -1.17
N GLY A 723 -30.99 27.08 -2.00
CA GLY A 723 -30.96 28.09 -3.06
C GLY A 723 -30.18 27.67 -4.31
N PHE A 724 -29.65 26.43 -4.37
CA PHE A 724 -28.87 25.91 -5.50
C PHE A 724 -29.63 24.91 -6.38
N TYR A 725 -30.90 24.60 -6.06
CA TYR A 725 -31.75 23.81 -6.95
C TYR A 725 -31.89 24.49 -8.33
N ASN A 726 -31.79 23.72 -9.40
CA ASN A 726 -31.70 24.15 -10.80
C ASN A 726 -30.42 24.91 -11.22
N ILE A 727 -29.37 24.94 -10.38
CA ILE A 727 -28.05 25.40 -10.84
C ILE A 727 -27.36 24.24 -11.54
N SER A 728 -27.03 24.42 -12.82
CA SER A 728 -26.31 23.41 -13.59
C SER A 728 -24.84 23.36 -13.17
N VAL A 729 -24.40 22.16 -12.79
CA VAL A 729 -23.03 21.85 -12.41
C VAL A 729 -22.60 20.55 -13.06
N TYR A 730 -21.35 20.50 -13.53
CA TYR A 730 -20.74 19.31 -14.10
C TYR A 730 -19.34 19.13 -13.51
N PHE A 731 -19.13 18.06 -12.77
CA PHE A 731 -17.93 17.86 -11.97
C PHE A 731 -17.61 16.37 -11.73
N PRO A 732 -16.35 16.03 -11.41
CA PRO A 732 -15.95 14.66 -11.15
C PRO A 732 -16.27 14.22 -9.72
N ILE A 733 -16.58 12.93 -9.56
CA ILE A 733 -16.39 12.16 -8.33
C ILE A 733 -15.14 11.29 -8.55
N VAL A 734 -14.03 11.64 -7.92
CA VAL A 734 -12.74 10.99 -8.14
C VAL A 734 -12.61 9.74 -7.27
N ILE A 735 -12.26 8.62 -7.89
CA ILE A 735 -12.05 7.32 -7.24
C ILE A 735 -10.64 6.82 -7.58
N ALA A 736 -9.99 6.15 -6.62
CA ALA A 736 -8.69 5.53 -6.86
C ALA A 736 -8.78 4.51 -8.01
N SER A 737 -7.81 4.56 -8.92
CA SER A 737 -7.71 3.59 -10.00
C SER A 737 -7.66 2.17 -9.43
N GLY A 738 -8.39 1.24 -10.04
CA GLY A 738 -8.49 -0.15 -9.55
C GLY A 738 -9.62 -0.39 -8.55
N ASP A 739 -10.11 0.66 -7.88
CA ASP A 739 -11.22 0.56 -6.94
C ASP A 739 -12.59 0.55 -7.65
N VAL A 740 -12.94 -0.63 -8.16
CA VAL A 740 -14.23 -0.84 -8.83
C VAL A 740 -15.42 -0.83 -7.86
N THR A 741 -15.16 -1.06 -6.57
CA THR A 741 -16.20 -1.15 -5.54
C THR A 741 -16.75 0.24 -5.29
N ASP A 742 -15.88 1.19 -4.95
CA ASP A 742 -16.29 2.55 -4.64
C ASP A 742 -16.58 3.38 -5.91
N PHE A 743 -16.05 2.97 -7.07
CA PHE A 743 -16.54 3.50 -8.36
C PHE A 743 -18.02 3.14 -8.60
N THR A 744 -18.42 1.90 -8.28
CA THR A 744 -19.83 1.50 -8.36
C THR A 744 -20.68 2.28 -7.35
N ALA A 745 -20.16 2.56 -6.16
CA ALA A 745 -20.82 3.41 -5.17
C ALA A 745 -21.00 4.85 -5.66
N ALA A 746 -19.98 5.42 -6.31
CA ALA A 746 -20.04 6.74 -6.92
C ALA A 746 -21.05 6.80 -8.08
N GLN A 747 -21.19 5.74 -8.87
CA GLN A 747 -22.23 5.67 -9.93
C GLN A 747 -23.63 5.65 -9.34
N MET A 748 -23.87 4.79 -8.35
CA MET A 748 -25.13 4.76 -7.60
C MET A 748 -25.45 6.14 -7.02
N TRP A 749 -24.45 6.82 -6.46
CA TRP A 749 -24.63 8.15 -5.89
C TRP A 749 -24.89 9.22 -6.95
N ALA A 750 -24.16 9.22 -8.06
CA ALA A 750 -24.38 10.15 -9.17
C ALA A 750 -25.80 10.06 -9.74
N GLU A 751 -26.35 8.84 -9.90
CA GLU A 751 -27.74 8.63 -10.30
C GLU A 751 -28.73 9.21 -9.28
N ALA A 752 -28.48 8.99 -7.98
CA ALA A 752 -29.29 9.55 -6.90
C ALA A 752 -29.23 11.10 -6.87
N LEU A 753 -28.06 11.68 -7.10
CA LEU A 753 -27.87 13.13 -7.17
C LEU A 753 -28.62 13.75 -8.36
N GLN A 754 -28.58 13.11 -9.53
CA GLN A 754 -29.36 13.56 -10.68
C GLN A 754 -30.88 13.43 -10.47
N ALA A 755 -31.31 12.46 -9.66
CA ALA A 755 -32.73 12.28 -9.31
C ALA A 755 -33.27 13.37 -8.37
N ILE A 756 -32.42 13.94 -7.50
CA ILE A 756 -32.84 15.05 -6.62
C ILE A 756 -32.80 16.40 -7.33
N ASP A 757 -31.91 16.60 -8.32
CA ASP A 757 -31.89 17.76 -9.22
C ASP A 757 -31.29 17.35 -10.60
N PRO A 758 -32.06 17.42 -11.70
CA PRO A 758 -31.59 16.99 -13.02
C PRO A 758 -30.44 17.83 -13.60
N ASN A 759 -30.12 18.98 -12.98
CA ASN A 759 -29.03 19.86 -13.39
C ASN A 759 -27.69 19.51 -12.70
N ILE A 760 -27.69 18.55 -11.78
CA ILE A 760 -26.47 17.99 -11.21
C ILE A 760 -25.95 16.90 -12.15
N HIS A 761 -24.80 17.17 -12.77
CA HIS A 761 -24.05 16.22 -13.57
C HIS A 761 -22.79 15.81 -12.79
N ALA A 762 -22.97 14.96 -11.78
CA ALA A 762 -21.84 14.36 -11.07
C ALA A 762 -21.32 13.16 -11.88
N GLN A 763 -20.01 13.06 -12.07
CA GLN A 763 -19.45 12.02 -12.92
C GLN A 763 -18.30 11.27 -12.26
N PRO A 764 -18.48 9.98 -11.94
CA PRO A 764 -17.38 9.14 -11.45
C PRO A 764 -16.23 9.04 -12.47
N ILE A 765 -15.00 9.20 -11.99
CA ILE A 765 -13.76 9.02 -12.77
C ILE A 765 -12.70 8.25 -11.96
N TYR A 766 -11.78 7.60 -12.65
CA TYR A 766 -10.62 6.98 -12.01
C TYR A 766 -9.41 7.92 -12.03
N MET A 767 -8.66 7.92 -10.94
CA MET A 767 -7.39 8.65 -10.82
C MET A 767 -6.37 7.81 -10.05
N PRO A 768 -5.10 7.73 -10.48
CA PRO A 768 -4.07 7.04 -9.71
C PRO A 768 -4.00 7.59 -8.28
N PHE A 769 -3.79 6.73 -7.29
CA PHE A 769 -3.76 7.13 -5.89
C PHE A 769 -2.72 8.23 -5.63
N SER A 770 -1.49 8.05 -6.14
CA SER A 770 -0.42 9.06 -6.06
C SER A 770 -0.79 10.40 -6.71
N THR A 771 -1.63 10.41 -7.76
CA THR A 771 -2.13 11.65 -8.36
C THR A 771 -3.16 12.34 -7.47
N GLN A 772 -4.01 11.60 -6.77
CA GLN A 772 -4.92 12.20 -5.78
C GLN A 772 -4.13 12.88 -4.66
N ILE A 773 -3.07 12.24 -4.15
CA ILE A 773 -2.17 12.82 -3.15
C ILE A 773 -1.53 14.12 -3.67
N SER A 774 -1.00 14.14 -4.90
CA SER A 774 -0.45 15.37 -5.52
C SER A 774 -1.47 16.51 -5.68
N TYR A 775 -2.75 16.19 -5.70
CA TYR A 775 -3.81 17.20 -5.77
C TYR A 775 -4.25 17.73 -4.41
N MET A 776 -3.79 17.14 -3.31
CA MET A 776 -4.07 17.59 -1.95
C MET A 776 -3.18 18.78 -1.53
N VAL A 777 -3.20 19.83 -2.36
CA VAL A 777 -2.50 21.10 -2.13
C VAL A 777 -3.53 22.19 -1.78
N PRO A 778 -3.41 22.90 -0.63
CA PRO A 778 -4.31 23.99 -0.24
C PRO A 778 -4.55 25.01 -1.34
N GLY A 779 -5.84 25.24 -1.65
CA GLY A 779 -6.29 26.16 -2.69
C GLY A 779 -6.05 25.69 -4.13
N GLN A 780 -5.47 24.51 -4.34
CA GLN A 780 -5.18 23.97 -5.68
C GLN A 780 -5.93 22.66 -5.98
N ASN A 781 -6.65 22.09 -5.01
CA ASN A 781 -7.37 20.84 -5.17
C ASN A 781 -8.51 20.92 -6.22
N PRO A 782 -8.44 20.17 -7.34
CA PRO A 782 -9.46 20.12 -8.37
C PRO A 782 -10.57 19.08 -8.13
N MET A 783 -10.41 18.21 -7.13
CA MET A 783 -11.23 17.00 -6.98
C MET A 783 -12.56 17.30 -6.29
N ALA A 784 -13.47 17.99 -6.98
CA ALA A 784 -14.75 18.49 -6.46
C ALA A 784 -15.42 17.57 -5.42
N ILE A 785 -15.51 16.27 -5.72
CA ILE A 785 -15.68 15.20 -4.74
C ILE A 785 -14.62 14.12 -5.00
N TYR A 786 -14.07 13.52 -3.95
CA TYR A 786 -13.24 12.32 -4.07
C TYR A 786 -13.49 11.33 -2.93
N TYR A 787 -13.13 10.06 -3.14
CA TYR A 787 -13.17 9.01 -2.14
C TYR A 787 -11.77 8.72 -1.62
N MET A 788 -11.61 8.69 -0.30
CA MET A 788 -10.36 8.38 0.38
C MET A 788 -10.68 7.79 1.77
N GLY A 789 -9.65 7.36 2.48
CA GLY A 789 -9.74 7.09 3.90
C GLY A 789 -8.58 7.72 4.66
N TRP A 790 -8.76 7.82 5.97
CA TRP A 790 -7.65 8.01 6.88
C TRP A 790 -7.34 6.70 7.57
N ILE A 791 -6.06 6.44 7.71
CA ILE A 791 -5.53 5.28 8.39
C ILE A 791 -4.69 5.82 9.54
N ALA A 792 -4.96 5.38 10.78
CA ALA A 792 -4.32 5.95 11.95
C ALA A 792 -2.79 5.79 11.88
N ASP A 793 -2.03 6.88 11.96
CA ASP A 793 -0.56 6.78 12.08
C ASP A 793 -0.16 6.18 13.43
N TYR A 794 -0.94 6.52 14.45
CA TYR A 794 -0.85 6.01 15.81
C TYR A 794 -2.25 5.93 16.45
N PRO A 795 -2.46 5.05 17.46
CA PRO A 795 -3.78 4.69 17.97
C PRO A 795 -4.33 5.71 18.99
N LEU A 796 -4.23 7.00 18.70
CA LEU A 796 -4.79 8.08 19.51
C LEU A 796 -5.85 8.87 18.74
N ALA A 797 -6.86 9.37 19.46
CA ALA A 797 -7.96 10.17 18.94
C ALA A 797 -7.47 11.42 18.22
N SER A 798 -6.47 12.09 18.79
CA SER A 798 -5.83 13.26 18.20
C SER A 798 -5.29 13.00 16.80
N ASN A 799 -4.87 11.78 16.45
CA ASN A 799 -4.42 11.45 15.10
C ASN A 799 -5.53 11.67 14.06
N LEU A 800 -6.68 11.02 14.24
CA LEU A 800 -7.79 11.11 13.30
C LEU A 800 -8.45 12.48 13.36
N VAL A 801 -8.70 12.99 14.56
CA VAL A 801 -9.41 14.26 14.75
C VAL A 801 -8.59 15.42 14.15
N ASN A 802 -7.27 15.45 14.32
CA ASN A 802 -6.45 16.55 13.81
C ASN A 802 -6.28 16.46 12.30
N ALA A 803 -6.03 15.27 11.75
CA ALA A 803 -5.89 15.10 10.30
C ALA A 803 -7.21 15.37 9.55
N MET A 804 -8.35 15.02 10.15
CA MET A 804 -9.65 15.02 9.46
C MET A 804 -10.54 16.23 9.79
N TYR A 805 -10.42 16.87 10.95
CA TYR A 805 -11.32 17.97 11.35
C TYR A 805 -10.63 19.30 11.65
N LEU A 806 -9.38 19.29 12.12
CA LEU A 806 -8.69 20.51 12.50
C LEU A 806 -8.28 21.31 11.25
N GLN A 807 -8.48 22.62 11.27
CA GLN A 807 -7.98 23.53 10.23
C GLN A 807 -6.47 23.39 10.09
N GLY A 808 -6.01 23.26 8.85
CA GLY A 808 -4.60 22.92 8.56
C GLY A 808 -4.36 21.41 8.42
N GLY A 809 -5.27 20.57 8.91
CA GLY A 809 -5.20 19.12 8.81
C GLY A 809 -5.14 18.58 7.39
N THR A 810 -4.65 17.34 7.26
CA THR A 810 -4.43 16.64 5.99
C THR A 810 -5.62 16.70 5.04
N PHE A 811 -6.86 16.61 5.55
CA PHE A 811 -8.06 16.82 4.74
C PHE A 811 -8.58 18.26 4.79
N PRO A 812 -8.77 18.92 5.95
CA PRO A 812 -9.34 20.26 5.97
C PRO A 812 -8.59 21.28 5.10
N ALA A 813 -7.25 21.27 5.13
CA ALA A 813 -6.42 22.24 4.40
C ALA A 813 -6.60 22.18 2.87
N PRO A 814 -6.35 21.05 2.17
CA PRO A 814 -6.53 20.99 0.73
C PRO A 814 -7.98 21.13 0.28
N ASN A 815 -8.95 20.84 1.16
CA ASN A 815 -10.36 20.86 0.80
C ASN A 815 -11.04 22.21 1.04
N GLY A 816 -10.31 23.21 1.56
CA GLY A 816 -10.80 24.59 1.72
C GLY A 816 -11.52 24.88 3.04
N TRP A 817 -11.41 23.98 4.02
CA TRP A 817 -11.95 24.17 5.37
C TRP A 817 -11.07 25.14 6.16
N ASP A 818 -11.33 26.42 5.95
CA ASP A 818 -10.65 27.55 6.57
C ASP A 818 -11.69 28.59 7.05
N VAL A 819 -11.58 29.01 8.31
CA VAL A 819 -12.52 29.95 8.94
C VAL A 819 -12.54 31.29 8.20
N ASP A 820 -11.36 31.82 7.82
CA ASP A 820 -11.26 33.11 7.15
C ASP A 820 -11.83 33.05 5.73
N TYR A 821 -11.61 31.96 5.01
CA TYR A 821 -12.23 31.69 3.72
C TYR A 821 -13.75 31.73 3.82
N LEU A 822 -14.34 31.01 4.78
CA LEU A 822 -15.80 30.96 4.96
C LEU A 822 -16.39 32.31 5.36
N ILE A 823 -15.72 33.08 6.23
CA ILE A 823 -16.12 34.45 6.61
C ILE A 823 -16.07 35.38 5.39
N ASN A 824 -15.00 35.33 4.61
CA ASN A 824 -14.83 36.16 3.42
C ASN A 824 -15.86 35.81 2.34
N LEU A 825 -16.13 34.52 2.15
CA LEU A 825 -17.16 34.04 1.23
C LEU A 825 -18.55 34.49 1.68
N SER A 826 -18.86 34.37 2.98
CA SER A 826 -20.09 34.90 3.57
C SER A 826 -20.28 36.39 3.27
N ALA A 827 -19.26 37.22 3.49
CA ALA A 827 -19.31 38.64 3.20
C ALA A 827 -19.54 38.93 1.71
N TYR A 828 -18.98 38.09 0.83
CA TYR A 828 -19.15 38.20 -0.62
C TYR A 828 -20.60 37.90 -1.06
N PHE A 829 -21.21 36.84 -0.52
CA PHE A 829 -22.64 36.51 -0.73
C PHE A 829 -23.58 37.58 -0.14
N ASN A 830 -23.30 38.07 1.07
CA ASN A 830 -24.10 39.14 1.69
C ASN A 830 -24.10 40.44 0.88
N ALA A 831 -23.06 40.68 0.09
CA ALA A 831 -22.96 41.83 -0.80
C ALA A 831 -23.60 41.60 -2.18
N SER A 832 -24.23 40.44 -2.41
CA SER A 832 -24.83 40.02 -3.70
C SER A 832 -23.88 40.14 -4.89
N LYS A 833 -22.62 39.75 -4.68
CA LYS A 833 -21.52 39.90 -5.65
C LYS A 833 -21.32 38.67 -6.52
N ILE A 834 -22.03 37.56 -6.26
CA ILE A 834 -21.86 36.35 -7.06
C ILE A 834 -22.45 36.57 -8.45
N SER A 835 -21.70 36.10 -9.46
CA SER A 835 -22.16 36.05 -10.84
C SER A 835 -22.02 34.63 -11.35
N TRP A 836 -23.07 33.82 -11.17
CA TRP A 836 -23.15 32.46 -11.72
C TRP A 836 -24.51 32.24 -12.40
N PRO A 837 -24.56 31.61 -13.59
CA PRO A 837 -25.82 31.29 -14.26
C PRO A 837 -26.75 30.45 -13.39
N GLY A 838 -28.01 30.85 -13.27
CA GLY A 838 -29.04 30.11 -12.52
C GLY A 838 -29.15 30.45 -11.04
N LEU A 839 -28.16 31.13 -10.42
CA LEU A 839 -28.26 31.58 -9.04
C LEU A 839 -29.16 32.83 -8.93
N ASP A 840 -30.24 32.75 -8.15
CA ASP A 840 -31.06 33.92 -7.83
C ASP A 840 -30.33 34.81 -6.81
N LYS A 841 -30.09 36.08 -7.18
CA LYS A 841 -29.46 37.06 -6.29
C LYS A 841 -30.24 37.28 -5.00
N SER A 842 -31.56 37.02 -5.00
CA SER A 842 -32.41 37.19 -3.82
C SER A 842 -32.07 36.22 -2.68
N VAL A 843 -31.48 35.06 -3.01
CA VAL A 843 -31.08 34.05 -2.00
C VAL A 843 -29.66 34.25 -1.47
N GLU A 844 -28.84 35.09 -2.11
CA GLU A 844 -27.44 35.29 -1.71
C GLU A 844 -27.26 35.74 -0.24
N PRO A 845 -28.02 36.71 0.31
CA PRO A 845 -27.89 37.09 1.72
C PRO A 845 -28.27 35.97 2.70
N TYR A 846 -29.19 35.08 2.32
CA TYR A 846 -29.53 33.91 3.12
C TYR A 846 -28.37 32.92 3.15
N ILE A 847 -27.75 32.66 2.00
CA ILE A 847 -26.55 31.81 1.88
C ILE A 847 -25.38 32.42 2.68
N GLY A 848 -25.13 33.73 2.55
CA GLY A 848 -24.09 34.41 3.31
C GLY A 848 -24.27 34.27 4.82
N LYS A 849 -25.51 34.36 5.32
CA LYS A 849 -25.81 34.08 6.73
C LYS A 849 -25.49 32.63 7.12
N MET A 850 -25.86 31.64 6.31
CA MET A 850 -25.55 30.23 6.58
C MET A 850 -24.04 29.98 6.62
N LEU A 851 -23.28 30.53 5.67
CA LEU A 851 -21.82 30.42 5.61
C LEU A 851 -21.14 31.03 6.84
N TRP A 852 -21.65 32.18 7.33
CA TRP A 852 -21.12 32.76 8.56
C TRP A 852 -21.38 31.86 9.78
N GLN A 853 -22.59 31.30 9.88
CA GLN A 853 -22.93 30.39 10.97
C GLN A 853 -22.06 29.13 10.94
N GLU A 854 -21.83 28.57 9.75
CA GLU A 854 -20.91 27.45 9.52
C GLU A 854 -19.47 27.82 9.92
N ALA A 855 -18.97 29.00 9.53
CA ALA A 855 -17.64 29.45 9.93
C ALA A 855 -17.47 29.51 11.46
N MET A 856 -18.50 29.96 12.19
CA MET A 856 -18.47 30.00 13.66
C MET A 856 -18.58 28.61 14.29
N GLN A 857 -19.34 27.69 13.70
CA GLN A 857 -19.38 26.29 14.14
C GLN A 857 -18.03 25.60 13.91
N TYR A 858 -17.41 25.84 12.75
CA TYR A 858 -16.09 25.31 12.45
C TYR A 858 -15.01 25.91 13.35
N GLN A 859 -15.06 27.22 13.65
CA GLN A 859 -14.17 27.82 14.65
C GLN A 859 -14.34 27.17 16.03
N ARG A 860 -15.58 26.92 16.45
CA ARG A 860 -15.87 26.21 17.70
C ARG A 860 -15.33 24.77 17.69
N LEU A 861 -15.44 24.05 16.57
CA LEU A 861 -14.86 22.73 16.38
C LEU A 861 -13.34 22.77 16.60
N ASN A 862 -12.64 23.69 15.94
CA ASN A 862 -11.20 23.89 16.10
C ASN A 862 -10.81 24.14 17.58
N GLU A 863 -11.53 25.03 18.28
CA GLU A 863 -11.27 25.30 19.69
C GLU A 863 -11.50 24.09 20.61
N LEU A 864 -12.48 23.25 20.29
CA LEU A 864 -12.78 22.04 21.06
C LEU A 864 -11.69 20.98 20.88
N ILE A 865 -11.23 20.78 19.65
CA ILE A 865 -10.16 19.84 19.32
C ILE A 865 -8.89 20.22 20.07
N LEU A 866 -8.45 21.48 19.98
CA LEU A 866 -7.23 21.94 20.67
C LEU A 866 -7.32 21.77 22.20
N LYS A 867 -8.50 21.99 22.80
CA LYS A 867 -8.72 21.75 24.23
C LYS A 867 -8.76 20.25 24.57
N ALA A 868 -9.27 19.42 23.67
CA ALA A 868 -9.29 17.97 23.83
C ALA A 868 -7.87 17.41 23.83
N ASP A 869 -7.02 17.86 22.90
CA ASP A 869 -5.60 17.52 22.83
C ASP A 869 -4.85 17.94 24.09
N GLU A 870 -5.10 19.17 24.60
CA GLU A 870 -4.54 19.61 25.88
C GLU A 870 -4.96 18.69 27.05
N ALA A 871 -6.21 18.25 27.07
CA ALA A 871 -6.73 17.35 28.09
C ALA A 871 -6.18 15.92 27.96
N GLU A 872 -6.04 15.40 26.74
CA GLU A 872 -5.43 14.11 26.42
C GLU A 872 -3.97 14.07 26.89
N LEU A 873 -3.19 15.09 26.54
CA LEU A 873 -1.78 15.21 26.92
C LEU A 873 -1.59 15.37 28.44
N ALA A 874 -2.55 16.00 29.12
CA ALA A 874 -2.60 16.08 30.58
C ALA A 874 -3.12 14.79 31.25
N ASN A 875 -3.42 13.73 30.48
CA ASN A 875 -4.03 12.49 30.93
C ASN A 875 -5.38 12.69 31.68
N ASN A 876 -6.14 13.73 31.31
CA ASN A 876 -7.46 14.03 31.85
C ASN A 876 -8.55 13.38 30.98
N VAL A 877 -8.61 12.05 31.05
CA VAL A 877 -9.45 11.18 30.21
C VAL A 877 -10.93 11.63 30.17
N THR A 878 -11.48 12.08 31.31
CA THR A 878 -12.89 12.51 31.37
C THR A 878 -13.13 13.80 30.59
N ALA A 879 -12.23 14.77 30.70
CA ALA A 879 -12.35 16.02 29.97
C ALA A 879 -12.12 15.82 28.46
N ALA A 880 -11.06 15.07 28.10
CA ALA A 880 -10.74 14.74 26.72
C ALA A 880 -11.93 14.06 26.02
N TYR A 881 -12.50 13.01 26.62
CA TYR A 881 -13.67 12.31 26.07
C TYR A 881 -14.87 13.24 25.81
N GLN A 882 -15.21 14.13 26.75
CA GLN A 882 -16.35 15.04 26.58
C GLN A 882 -16.12 16.06 25.47
N LEU A 883 -14.89 16.59 25.37
CA LEU A 883 -14.51 17.58 24.36
C LEU A 883 -14.45 16.96 22.97
N PHE A 884 -13.82 15.79 22.82
CA PHE A 884 -13.80 15.03 21.57
C PHE A 884 -15.20 14.65 21.13
N ARG A 885 -16.09 14.22 22.04
CA ARG A 885 -17.48 13.93 21.71
C ARG A 885 -18.27 15.16 21.26
N GLU A 886 -18.02 16.33 21.84
CA GLU A 886 -18.64 17.58 21.37
C GLU A 886 -18.12 17.96 19.97
N ALA A 887 -16.80 17.83 19.74
CA ALA A 887 -16.17 18.05 18.44
C ALA A 887 -16.76 17.13 17.36
N GLU A 888 -16.83 15.83 17.62
CA GLU A 888 -17.41 14.82 16.72
C GLU A 888 -18.83 15.20 16.27
N ASN A 889 -19.68 15.57 17.24
CA ASN A 889 -21.07 15.95 16.96
C ASN A 889 -21.16 17.21 16.08
N ILE A 890 -20.27 18.19 16.28
CA ILE A 890 -20.23 19.39 15.42
C ILE A 890 -19.77 19.00 14.01
N ALA A 891 -18.72 18.19 13.88
CA ALA A 891 -18.21 17.77 12.57
C ALA A 891 -19.25 16.99 11.75
N ILE A 892 -20.03 16.09 12.38
CA ILE A 892 -21.15 15.40 11.75
C ILE A 892 -22.23 16.40 11.29
N GLN A 893 -22.53 17.42 12.09
CA GLN A 893 -23.51 18.47 11.75
C GLN A 893 -23.04 19.40 10.63
N LEU A 894 -21.73 19.56 10.48
CA LEU A 894 -21.11 20.29 9.36
C LEU A 894 -21.13 19.49 8.06
N TYR A 895 -21.45 18.19 8.09
CA TYR A 895 -21.41 17.30 6.92
C TYR A 895 -20.06 17.42 6.19
N MET A 896 -18.96 17.39 6.95
CA MET A 896 -17.60 17.48 6.37
C MET A 896 -17.34 16.35 5.38
N TYR A 897 -17.92 15.17 5.65
CA TYR A 897 -17.76 13.96 4.87
C TYR A 897 -19.09 13.24 4.66
N VAL A 898 -19.13 12.39 3.64
CA VAL A 898 -20.07 11.27 3.57
C VAL A 898 -19.34 10.05 4.13
N TYR A 899 -19.47 9.82 5.44
CA TYR A 899 -18.86 8.67 6.12
C TYR A 899 -19.41 7.36 5.58
N THR A 900 -18.55 6.37 5.32
CA THR A 900 -19.01 5.13 4.67
C THR A 900 -18.75 3.91 5.52
N ILE A 901 -17.49 3.65 5.92
CA ILE A 901 -17.10 2.37 6.50
C ILE A 901 -15.82 2.50 7.33
N GLN A 902 -15.83 1.87 8.51
CA GLN A 902 -14.61 1.38 9.16
C GLN A 902 -14.33 -0.02 8.58
N PRO A 903 -13.33 -0.18 7.70
CA PRO A 903 -13.09 -1.45 7.03
C PRO A 903 -12.49 -2.49 7.98
N ASN A 904 -12.66 -3.76 7.64
CA ASN A 904 -11.72 -4.80 8.04
C ASN A 904 -10.84 -5.09 6.82
N PHE A 905 -9.54 -5.10 7.03
CA PHE A 905 -8.62 -5.53 5.99
C PHE A 905 -8.49 -7.05 6.01
N TYR A 906 -8.00 -7.57 4.90
CA TYR A 906 -7.72 -8.98 4.76
C TYR A 906 -6.47 -9.20 3.93
N TRP A 907 -5.64 -10.12 4.42
CA TRP A 907 -4.38 -10.49 3.80
C TRP A 907 -4.47 -11.90 3.24
N VAL A 908 -3.99 -12.07 2.00
CA VAL A 908 -4.13 -13.31 1.26
C VAL A 908 -2.76 -13.81 0.88
N VAL A 909 -2.35 -14.93 1.49
CA VAL A 909 -1.00 -15.47 1.31
C VAL A 909 -1.03 -16.92 0.87
N LYS A 910 0.07 -17.38 0.31
CA LYS A 910 0.24 -18.80 0.02
C LYS A 910 0.37 -19.63 1.29
N PRO A 911 -0.14 -20.89 1.32
CA PRO A 911 -0.18 -21.70 2.54
C PRO A 911 1.18 -21.99 3.19
N TYR A 912 2.27 -21.95 2.41
CA TYR A 912 3.64 -22.13 2.88
C TYR A 912 4.27 -20.86 3.48
N MET A 913 3.62 -19.71 3.34
CA MET A 913 4.01 -18.48 4.02
C MET A 913 3.56 -18.56 5.48
N HIS A 914 4.47 -18.22 6.38
CA HIS A 914 4.23 -18.20 7.82
C HIS A 914 4.84 -16.94 8.39
N GLY A 915 4.09 -16.24 9.25
CA GLY A 915 4.62 -15.13 10.02
C GLY A 915 5.80 -15.57 10.88
N TYR A 916 6.77 -14.67 11.07
CA TYR A 916 7.93 -14.95 11.91
C TYR A 916 7.47 -15.26 13.35
N MET A 917 8.04 -16.31 13.96
CA MET A 917 7.59 -16.84 15.26
C MET A 917 6.11 -17.25 15.29
N GLY A 918 5.48 -17.49 14.14
CA GLY A 918 4.04 -17.76 14.04
C GLY A 918 3.16 -16.54 14.27
N MET A 919 3.73 -15.33 14.30
CA MET A 919 3.02 -14.08 14.51
C MET A 919 2.72 -13.43 13.16
N ILE A 920 1.44 -13.44 12.77
CA ILE A 920 0.94 -12.67 11.61
C ILE A 920 0.51 -11.25 12.01
N SER A 921 0.36 -11.03 13.32
CA SER A 921 -0.09 -9.76 13.92
C SER A 921 0.87 -8.58 13.70
N TRP A 922 1.96 -8.77 12.95
CA TRP A 922 2.83 -7.69 12.51
C TRP A 922 2.20 -6.90 11.37
N GLU A 923 1.34 -7.53 10.56
CA GLU A 923 0.51 -6.83 9.59
C GLU A 923 -0.56 -5.99 10.33
N GLU A 924 -1.09 -6.52 11.43
CA GLU A 924 -2.03 -5.85 12.33
C GLU A 924 -1.40 -4.73 13.18
N ASN A 925 -0.16 -4.31 12.87
CA ASN A 925 0.55 -3.28 13.62
C ASN A 925 -0.25 -1.97 13.64
N PRO A 926 -0.46 -1.32 14.80
CA PRO A 926 -1.24 -0.08 14.87
C PRO A 926 -0.75 1.06 13.98
N MET A 927 0.52 1.06 13.55
CA MET A 927 1.04 2.02 12.59
C MET A 927 0.38 1.86 11.24
N VAL A 928 -0.09 2.97 10.69
CA VAL A 928 -0.93 2.97 9.48
C VAL A 928 -2.04 1.93 9.67
N GLY A 929 -2.70 2.04 10.82
CA GLY A 929 -4.00 1.47 11.16
C GLY A 929 -4.14 -0.03 11.04
N GLY A 930 -3.07 -0.80 11.18
CA GLY A 930 -3.11 -2.26 11.03
C GLY A 930 -2.93 -2.73 9.60
N ALA A 931 -2.45 -1.89 8.68
CA ALA A 931 -2.32 -2.18 7.25
C ALA A 931 -0.87 -2.23 6.76
N GLY A 932 0.05 -2.62 7.63
CA GLY A 932 1.50 -2.58 7.38
C GLY A 932 2.11 -3.86 6.87
#